data_AF-A0A353LV31-F1
#
_entry.id   AF-A0A353LV31-F1
#
_cell.length_a   1.000
_cell.length_b   1.000
_cell.length_c   1.000
_cell.angle_alpha   90.00
_cell.angle_beta   90.00
_cell.angle_gamma   90.00
#
_symmetry.space_group_name_H-M   'P 1'
#
loop_
_entity.id
_entity.type
_entity.pdbx_description
1 polymer ?
#
loop_
_entity_poly.entity_id
_entity_poly.type
_entity_poly.pdbx_seq_one_letter_code
_entity_poly.pdbx_strand_id
1 'polypeptide(L)'
;MALRIETFSNSDLRRGWRPGNNAGGHALFKALGHPLAARRGARLVADCAAAGPVAVYDPRDTAEAFDALFQLSDKCEIAELFVQRVEDRGRELLGHRAKLVSELKNSHAKSLLVLTFDSARLMTQLRPLLPDGMQVFSLDGMRLDEDMLTNADDYIDPLNFATNFALLRDVAPNGDTAGLHTRITTANYWSMHGAEDPELWLCLFDADGAVLAEWRQALPVAGGLITIDSQQVRARFGLGDFCGSLFIHALRVAGHDIVKYALDIYGDAGRALSCSHDANAWPADYFAGMPAPAADERLILHIQNSHPVPIPSGSVGLGIMGGQQVSLLERDIAPFATYSLDIADLLPDAKWPDQIEIHAGRYFVRPRYEIVRKDGRRRIAHANVERTDLQPNPEIAALSEVMGKGYIMPLPVLPVDEFSSTILPTPMATGQMELPVRADLYDMNGECIARHFMGRLQRRDSMPLTLDDWLAEAGASLPSGAGHVELVYDFRDGGEADGWLHALGQYTQRASGHMAETIFGAHIYNTPIIYKDEPQSYTGSPPGLTTRLFLRVGQNFGPGTDGLCHLIYPASMPWHPESDTRLILHDGNGKVVAEQHLQIACGGSRFWRFSELFSQRQRAAAGADAYVIIRDTTCRLFGFHGLQQGEQGFCLDHMFGF
;
A
#
# COMPACT_ATOMS: atom_id res chain seq x y z
N MET A 1 18.12 -8.73 10.95
CA MET A 1 17.92 -9.90 10.05
C MET A 1 16.52 -9.80 9.46
N ALA A 2 16.27 -10.22 8.22
CA ALA A 2 14.91 -10.23 7.66
C ALA A 2 14.04 -11.31 8.30
N LEU A 3 12.76 -11.01 8.50
CA LEU A 3 11.77 -11.94 9.02
C LEU A 3 11.49 -13.03 7.98
N ARG A 4 11.64 -14.31 8.36
CA ARG A 4 11.43 -15.46 7.45
C ARG A 4 9.94 -15.80 7.31
N ILE A 5 9.23 -14.92 6.61
CA ILE A 5 7.82 -15.11 6.31
C ILE A 5 7.52 -14.66 4.88
N GLU A 6 6.72 -15.45 4.17
CA GLU A 6 6.18 -15.06 2.87
C GLU A 6 4.95 -14.18 3.11
N THR A 7 5.05 -12.91 2.72
CA THR A 7 4.02 -11.89 2.95
C THR A 7 3.15 -11.65 1.72
N PHE A 8 3.64 -12.03 0.54
CA PHE A 8 2.93 -12.07 -0.73
C PHE A 8 3.50 -13.21 -1.57
N SER A 9 2.65 -13.88 -2.35
CA SER A 9 3.09 -14.96 -3.23
C SER A 9 3.19 -14.49 -4.67
N ASN A 10 4.19 -15.03 -5.36
CA ASN A 10 4.28 -14.88 -6.79
C ASN A 10 3.20 -15.74 -7.45
N SER A 11 2.32 -15.12 -8.22
CA SER A 11 1.41 -15.85 -9.07
C SER A 11 2.26 -16.66 -10.06
N ASP A 12 2.08 -17.99 -10.13
CA ASP A 12 2.61 -18.83 -11.22
C ASP A 12 2.33 -18.10 -12.54
N LEU A 13 3.25 -18.11 -13.52
CA LEU A 13 3.15 -17.41 -14.81
C LEU A 13 1.80 -17.63 -15.55
N ARG A 14 1.03 -18.65 -15.18
CA ARG A 14 -0.39 -18.84 -15.58
C ARG A 14 -1.36 -17.77 -15.06
N ARG A 15 -0.94 -16.94 -14.09
CA ARG A 15 -1.69 -15.95 -13.32
C ARG A 15 -1.01 -14.56 -13.31
N GLY A 16 0.03 -14.34 -14.12
CA GLY A 16 0.66 -13.02 -14.36
C GLY A 16 2.18 -13.00 -14.21
N TRP A 17 2.84 -11.93 -14.69
CA TRP A 17 4.30 -11.74 -14.64
C TRP A 17 4.73 -10.78 -13.52
N ARG A 18 3.83 -9.91 -13.04
CA ARG A 18 4.01 -9.05 -11.87
C ARG A 18 3.03 -9.43 -10.77
N PRO A 19 3.44 -10.30 -9.85
CA PRO A 19 2.62 -10.63 -8.70
C PRO A 19 2.50 -9.45 -7.73
N GLY A 20 1.43 -9.46 -6.94
CA GLY A 20 1.23 -8.55 -5.80
C GLY A 20 0.17 -7.47 -5.98
N ASN A 21 -0.20 -7.08 -7.20
CA ASN A 21 -1.14 -5.95 -7.37
C ASN A 21 -2.65 -6.35 -7.31
N ASN A 22 -2.97 -7.64 -7.30
CA ASN A 22 -4.34 -8.16 -7.42
C ASN A 22 -4.81 -9.05 -6.26
N ALA A 23 -3.98 -9.22 -5.22
CA ALA A 23 -4.31 -10.02 -4.04
C ALA A 23 -3.91 -9.25 -2.78
N GLY A 24 -4.65 -9.40 -1.69
CA GLY A 24 -4.38 -8.64 -0.47
C GLY A 24 -3.13 -9.04 0.30
N GLY A 25 -2.29 -9.94 -0.22
CA GLY A 25 -1.14 -10.56 0.46
C GLY A 25 -1.37 -12.04 0.76
N HIS A 26 -0.35 -12.69 1.33
CA HIS A 26 -0.42 -14.12 1.65
C HIS A 26 -1.31 -14.38 2.88
N ALA A 27 -2.36 -15.19 2.72
CA ALA A 27 -3.38 -15.39 3.75
C ALA A 27 -2.82 -16.01 5.04
N LEU A 28 -1.84 -16.93 4.94
CA LEU A 28 -1.18 -17.50 6.12
C LEU A 28 -0.47 -16.42 6.95
N PHE A 29 0.21 -15.46 6.31
CA PHE A 29 0.84 -14.35 7.02
C PHE A 29 -0.21 -13.55 7.80
N LYS A 30 -1.30 -13.16 7.14
CA LYS A 30 -2.38 -12.41 7.77
C LYS A 30 -3.04 -13.18 8.92
N ALA A 31 -3.25 -14.48 8.74
CA ALA A 31 -3.82 -15.37 9.75
C ALA A 31 -2.96 -15.45 11.01
N LEU A 32 -1.65 -15.67 10.84
CA LEU A 32 -0.71 -15.75 11.95
C LEU A 32 -0.49 -14.38 12.62
N GLY A 33 -0.44 -13.30 11.83
CA GLY A 33 -0.21 -11.94 12.28
C GLY A 33 -1.44 -11.22 12.86
N HIS A 34 -2.66 -11.74 12.63
CA HIS A 34 -3.89 -11.08 13.10
C HIS A 34 -3.86 -10.92 14.64
N PRO A 35 -4.11 -9.72 15.21
CA PRO A 35 -3.93 -9.47 16.64
C PRO A 35 -4.65 -10.46 17.57
N LEU A 36 -5.91 -10.80 17.27
CA LEU A 36 -6.65 -11.82 18.03
C LEU A 36 -6.06 -13.23 17.92
N ALA A 37 -5.67 -13.66 16.72
CA ALA A 37 -5.05 -14.96 16.49
C ALA A 37 -3.67 -15.02 17.17
N ALA A 38 -2.88 -13.96 17.09
CA ALA A 38 -1.57 -13.87 17.70
C ALA A 38 -1.62 -14.03 19.24
N ARG A 39 -2.60 -13.42 19.93
CA ARG A 39 -2.81 -13.64 21.37
C ARG A 39 -3.04 -15.13 21.68
N ARG A 40 -3.85 -15.81 20.85
CA ARG A 40 -4.14 -17.25 21.00
C ARG A 40 -2.93 -18.11 20.62
N GLY A 41 -2.15 -17.71 19.61
CA GLY A 41 -0.91 -18.38 19.19
C GLY A 41 0.18 -18.32 20.25
N ALA A 42 0.35 -17.18 20.93
CA ALA A 42 1.26 -17.08 22.07
C ALA A 42 0.89 -18.05 23.20
N ARG A 43 -0.41 -18.20 23.47
CA ARG A 43 -0.92 -19.20 24.43
C ARG A 43 -0.69 -20.63 23.95
N LEU A 44 -0.93 -20.92 22.67
CA LEU A 44 -0.67 -22.22 22.07
C LEU A 44 0.79 -22.65 22.26
N VAL A 45 1.74 -21.74 22.02
CA VAL A 45 3.18 -22.01 22.25
C VAL A 45 3.48 -22.23 23.73
N ALA A 46 2.91 -21.42 24.63
CA ALA A 46 3.08 -21.61 26.07
C ALA A 46 2.52 -22.96 26.56
N ASP A 47 1.36 -23.38 26.06
CA ASP A 47 0.74 -24.66 26.37
C ASP A 47 1.59 -25.84 25.82
N CYS A 48 2.19 -25.68 24.63
CA CYS A 48 3.15 -26.64 24.08
C CYS A 48 4.41 -26.76 24.96
N ALA A 49 4.99 -25.63 25.36
CA ALA A 49 6.17 -25.60 26.23
C ALA A 49 5.90 -26.25 27.59
N ALA A 50 4.72 -26.00 28.18
CA ALA A 50 4.30 -26.59 29.44
C ALA A 50 4.07 -28.11 29.36
N ALA A 51 3.74 -28.65 28.19
CA ALA A 51 3.55 -30.08 27.96
C ALA A 51 4.88 -30.88 27.91
N GLY A 52 6.04 -30.20 27.83
CA GLY A 52 7.36 -30.80 27.74
C GLY A 52 7.89 -30.89 26.31
N PRO A 53 8.86 -31.79 26.02
CA PRO A 53 9.46 -31.90 24.69
C PRO A 53 8.40 -32.10 23.60
N VAL A 54 8.46 -31.29 22.55
CA VAL A 54 7.44 -31.21 21.50
C VAL A 54 7.97 -31.79 20.19
N ALA A 55 7.18 -32.65 19.54
CA ALA A 55 7.34 -32.98 18.15
C ALA A 55 6.61 -31.94 17.29
N VAL A 56 7.22 -31.47 16.22
CA VAL A 56 6.57 -30.55 15.26
C VAL A 56 6.21 -31.34 14.01
N TYR A 57 4.98 -31.24 13.54
CA TYR A 57 4.59 -31.75 12.23
C TYR A 57 4.23 -30.60 11.31
N ASP A 58 4.99 -30.46 10.22
CA ASP A 58 4.82 -29.44 9.21
C ASP A 58 4.39 -30.04 7.86
N PRO A 59 3.07 -30.18 7.63
CA PRO A 59 2.55 -30.72 6.37
C PRO A 59 2.56 -29.72 5.20
N ARG A 60 2.76 -28.42 5.46
CA ARG A 60 2.49 -27.33 4.49
C ARG A 60 3.58 -26.25 4.43
N ASP A 61 4.79 -26.52 4.94
CA ASP A 61 5.92 -25.57 4.97
C ASP A 61 5.61 -24.30 5.81
N THR A 62 4.91 -24.49 6.92
CA THR A 62 4.48 -23.43 7.85
C THR A 62 5.52 -23.17 8.96
N ALA A 63 6.47 -24.09 9.19
CA ALA A 63 7.33 -24.08 10.36
C ALA A 63 8.14 -22.79 10.54
N GLU A 64 8.82 -22.32 9.49
CA GLU A 64 9.64 -21.11 9.60
C GLU A 64 8.79 -19.85 9.81
N ALA A 65 7.65 -19.73 9.12
CA ALA A 65 6.75 -18.59 9.28
C ALA A 65 6.12 -18.53 10.68
N PHE A 66 5.73 -19.69 11.22
CA PHE A 66 5.21 -19.79 12.58
C PHE A 66 6.31 -19.45 13.61
N ASP A 67 7.51 -19.99 13.44
CA ASP A 67 8.64 -19.72 14.33
C ASP A 67 9.04 -18.23 14.30
N ALA A 68 9.03 -17.61 13.12
CA ALA A 68 9.34 -16.19 12.97
C ALA A 68 8.42 -15.27 13.80
N LEU A 69 7.14 -15.66 14.00
CA LEU A 69 6.15 -14.86 14.72
C LEU A 69 5.88 -15.31 16.15
N PHE A 70 6.24 -16.55 16.51
CA PHE A 70 5.93 -17.08 17.84
C PHE A 70 7.16 -17.58 18.61
N GLN A 71 8.33 -17.62 17.96
CA GLN A 71 9.62 -18.05 18.53
C GLN A 71 9.49 -19.44 19.17
N LEU A 72 8.95 -20.39 18.41
CA LEU A 72 8.67 -21.74 18.87
C LEU A 72 9.98 -22.44 19.29
N SER A 73 11.03 -22.29 18.50
CA SER A 73 12.35 -22.87 18.72
C SER A 73 13.05 -22.33 19.97
N ASP A 74 12.80 -21.06 20.33
CA ASP A 74 13.34 -20.44 21.54
C ASP A 74 12.54 -20.82 22.80
N LYS A 75 11.24 -21.11 22.66
CA LYS A 75 10.32 -21.31 23.78
C LYS A 75 10.02 -22.76 24.10
N CYS A 76 10.20 -23.66 23.14
CA CYS A 76 9.89 -25.07 23.28
C CYS A 76 11.13 -25.94 23.03
N GLU A 77 11.28 -27.01 23.80
CA GLU A 77 12.24 -28.07 23.47
C GLU A 77 11.71 -28.90 22.30
N ILE A 78 12.12 -28.57 21.08
CA ILE A 78 11.76 -29.34 19.88
C ILE A 78 12.56 -30.65 19.89
N ALA A 79 11.87 -31.77 20.15
CA ALA A 79 12.50 -33.08 20.15
C ALA A 79 12.75 -33.57 18.72
N GLU A 80 11.73 -33.43 17.87
CA GLU A 80 11.72 -33.99 16.51
C GLU A 80 10.84 -33.14 15.59
N LEU A 81 11.19 -33.11 14.30
CA LEU A 81 10.41 -32.43 13.27
C LEU A 81 10.01 -33.43 12.19
N PHE A 82 8.74 -33.42 11.81
CA PHE A 82 8.13 -34.32 10.86
C PHE A 82 7.57 -33.55 9.66
N VAL A 83 7.71 -34.11 8.47
CA VAL A 83 7.14 -33.61 7.20
C VAL A 83 6.33 -34.69 6.51
N GLN A 84 5.46 -34.28 5.59
CA GLN A 84 4.59 -35.20 4.86
C GLN A 84 5.22 -35.72 3.55
N ARG A 85 5.98 -34.86 2.87
CA ARG A 85 6.55 -35.11 1.54
C ARG A 85 7.88 -35.85 1.65
N VAL A 86 8.09 -36.81 0.74
CA VAL A 86 9.35 -37.59 0.70
C VAL A 86 10.52 -36.70 0.31
N GLU A 87 10.28 -35.72 -0.55
CA GLU A 87 11.28 -34.76 -1.03
C GLU A 87 11.82 -33.86 0.10
N ASP A 88 11.01 -33.64 1.15
CA ASP A 88 11.36 -32.78 2.27
C ASP A 88 12.09 -33.56 3.39
N ARG A 89 12.23 -34.88 3.28
CA ARG A 89 12.93 -35.71 4.27
C ARG A 89 14.41 -35.30 4.35
N GLY A 90 14.87 -35.01 5.57
CA GLY A 90 16.24 -34.58 5.83
C GLY A 90 16.48 -33.10 5.58
N ARG A 91 15.48 -32.33 5.10
CA ARG A 91 15.53 -30.86 5.06
C ARG A 91 15.77 -30.35 6.47
N GLU A 92 16.63 -29.36 6.60
CA GLU A 92 16.90 -28.69 7.87
C GLU A 92 15.82 -27.63 8.10
N LEU A 93 15.06 -27.77 9.19
CA LEU A 93 13.99 -26.88 9.60
C LEU A 93 14.12 -26.64 11.10
N LEU A 94 14.16 -25.37 11.51
CA LEU A 94 14.29 -24.97 12.91
C LEU A 94 15.50 -25.62 13.62
N GLY A 95 16.59 -25.90 12.88
CA GLY A 95 17.78 -26.59 13.40
C GLY A 95 17.68 -28.13 13.50
N HIS A 96 16.57 -28.73 13.04
CA HIS A 96 16.35 -30.17 13.04
C HIS A 96 16.27 -30.74 11.63
N ARG A 97 16.78 -31.96 11.43
CA ARG A 97 16.56 -32.71 10.19
C ARG A 97 15.17 -33.33 10.20
N ALA A 98 14.34 -32.93 9.24
CA ALA A 98 12.97 -33.40 9.11
C ALA A 98 12.91 -34.92 8.87
N LYS A 99 12.07 -35.62 9.63
CA LYS A 99 11.71 -37.04 9.45
C LYS A 99 10.39 -37.16 8.70
N LEU A 100 10.08 -38.33 8.15
CA LEU A 100 8.74 -38.55 7.60
C LEU A 100 7.73 -38.77 8.72
N VAL A 101 6.51 -38.25 8.56
CA VAL A 101 5.44 -38.41 9.56
C VAL A 101 5.10 -39.88 9.86
N SER A 102 5.41 -40.82 8.97
CA SER A 102 5.30 -42.26 9.23
C SER A 102 6.22 -42.77 10.35
N GLU A 103 7.26 -41.99 10.69
CA GLU A 103 8.20 -42.27 11.78
C GLU A 103 7.70 -41.75 13.14
N LEU A 104 6.59 -40.99 13.17
CA LEU A 104 6.01 -40.37 14.39
C LEU A 104 5.71 -41.37 15.51
N LYS A 105 5.33 -42.61 15.17
CA LYS A 105 5.09 -43.69 16.14
C LYS A 105 6.28 -44.03 17.04
N ASN A 106 7.49 -43.66 16.59
CA ASN A 106 8.73 -43.87 17.33
C ASN A 106 9.13 -42.62 18.12
N SER A 107 8.31 -41.57 18.12
CA SER A 107 8.63 -40.31 18.79
C SER A 107 8.64 -40.47 20.30
N HIS A 108 9.58 -39.79 20.94
CA HIS A 108 9.68 -39.72 22.40
C HIS A 108 9.17 -38.40 22.99
N ALA A 109 8.66 -37.50 22.12
CA ALA A 109 8.06 -36.26 22.55
C ALA A 109 6.80 -36.49 23.40
N LYS A 110 6.53 -35.55 24.31
CA LYS A 110 5.33 -35.55 25.16
C LYS A 110 4.11 -34.97 24.43
N SER A 111 4.36 -34.05 23.50
CA SER A 111 3.33 -33.41 22.72
C SER A 111 3.69 -33.38 21.23
N LEU A 112 2.67 -33.23 20.38
CA LEU A 112 2.79 -32.98 18.95
C LEU A 112 2.12 -31.63 18.65
N LEU A 113 2.86 -30.70 18.05
CA LEU A 113 2.31 -29.49 17.46
C LEU A 113 2.17 -29.67 15.94
N VAL A 114 0.95 -29.57 15.45
CA VAL A 114 0.63 -29.70 14.03
C VAL A 114 0.45 -28.31 13.42
N LEU A 115 1.37 -27.93 12.53
CA LEU A 115 1.43 -26.60 11.93
C LEU A 115 0.52 -26.48 10.68
N THR A 116 -0.77 -26.76 10.86
CA THR A 116 -1.81 -26.45 9.89
C THR A 116 -3.11 -26.06 10.58
N PHE A 117 -3.84 -25.13 9.98
CA PHE A 117 -5.27 -24.93 10.22
C PHE A 117 -6.09 -26.02 9.54
N ASP A 118 -7.38 -26.12 9.89
CA ASP A 118 -8.33 -27.12 9.39
C ASP A 118 -7.80 -28.55 9.61
N SER A 119 -7.23 -28.79 10.79
CA SER A 119 -6.42 -29.96 11.07
C SER A 119 -7.25 -31.23 11.30
N ALA A 120 -8.56 -31.13 11.53
CA ALA A 120 -9.42 -32.25 11.94
C ALA A 120 -9.30 -33.51 11.05
N ARG A 121 -9.33 -33.33 9.72
CA ARG A 121 -9.16 -34.45 8.76
C ARG A 121 -7.77 -35.06 8.88
N LEU A 122 -6.74 -34.23 8.99
CA LEU A 122 -5.37 -34.67 9.14
C LEU A 122 -5.17 -35.40 10.47
N MET A 123 -5.77 -34.92 11.56
CA MET A 123 -5.68 -35.55 12.88
C MET A 123 -6.29 -36.95 12.90
N THR A 124 -7.40 -37.14 12.18
CA THR A 124 -8.00 -38.46 11.99
C THR A 124 -7.05 -39.43 11.30
N GLN A 125 -6.30 -38.94 10.30
CA GLN A 125 -5.30 -39.74 9.56
C GLN A 125 -4.04 -40.03 10.38
N LEU A 126 -3.62 -39.10 11.25
CA LEU A 126 -2.45 -39.29 12.11
C LEU A 126 -2.72 -40.21 13.30
N ARG A 127 -3.97 -40.39 13.71
CA ARG A 127 -4.35 -41.14 14.93
C ARG A 127 -3.66 -42.51 15.08
N PRO A 128 -3.52 -43.35 14.03
CA PRO A 128 -2.83 -44.64 14.15
C PRO A 128 -1.30 -44.53 14.35
N LEU A 129 -0.72 -43.34 14.15
CA LEU A 129 0.72 -43.07 14.27
C LEU A 129 1.08 -42.39 15.60
N LEU A 130 0.10 -41.91 16.37
CA LEU A 130 0.34 -41.20 17.62
C LEU A 130 0.79 -42.18 18.73
N PRO A 131 1.92 -41.93 19.41
CA PRO A 131 2.26 -42.63 20.64
C PRO A 131 1.19 -42.49 21.72
N ASP A 132 1.02 -43.53 22.54
CA ASP A 132 0.05 -43.53 23.64
C ASP A 132 0.33 -42.39 24.64
N GLY A 133 -0.71 -41.62 24.95
CA GLY A 133 -0.63 -40.51 25.92
C GLY A 133 0.03 -39.24 25.39
N MET A 134 0.41 -39.18 24.11
CA MET A 134 0.93 -37.95 23.49
C MET A 134 -0.18 -36.90 23.38
N GLN A 135 0.07 -35.69 23.89
CA GLN A 135 -0.84 -34.56 23.75
C GLN A 135 -0.73 -33.96 22.34
N VAL A 136 -1.84 -33.58 21.71
CA VAL A 136 -1.81 -33.00 20.36
C VAL A 136 -2.37 -31.58 20.38
N PHE A 137 -1.61 -30.68 19.76
CA PHE A 137 -1.94 -29.28 19.52
C PHE A 137 -1.96 -29.01 18.01
N SER A 138 -2.72 -28.01 17.58
CA SER A 138 -2.70 -27.54 16.19
C SER A 138 -2.98 -26.05 16.11
N LEU A 139 -2.77 -25.47 14.92
CA LEU A 139 -3.11 -24.07 14.67
C LEU A 139 -4.62 -23.79 14.79
N ASP A 140 -5.48 -24.83 14.83
CA ASP A 140 -6.91 -24.61 15.08
C ASP A 140 -7.17 -23.93 16.43
N GLY A 141 -6.28 -24.12 17.42
CA GLY A 141 -6.37 -23.45 18.73
C GLY A 141 -6.16 -21.93 18.69
N MET A 142 -5.67 -21.38 17.57
CA MET A 142 -5.45 -19.94 17.40
C MET A 142 -6.35 -19.30 16.34
N ARG A 143 -7.33 -20.03 15.80
CA ARG A 143 -8.28 -19.47 14.82
C ARG A 143 -9.01 -18.25 15.36
N LEU A 144 -9.51 -17.43 14.44
CA LEU A 144 -10.55 -16.45 14.72
C LEU A 144 -11.88 -17.16 14.99
N ASP A 145 -12.81 -16.43 15.60
CA ASP A 145 -14.16 -16.95 15.87
C ASP A 145 -14.94 -17.10 14.54
N GLU A 146 -15.83 -18.09 14.47
CA GLU A 146 -16.53 -18.45 13.22
C GLU A 146 -17.35 -17.28 12.64
N ASP A 147 -17.89 -16.39 13.49
CA ASP A 147 -18.67 -15.22 13.08
C ASP A 147 -17.83 -14.13 12.37
N MET A 148 -16.51 -14.26 12.41
CA MET A 148 -15.56 -13.37 11.72
C MET A 148 -15.16 -13.90 10.34
N LEU A 149 -15.50 -15.14 9.99
CA LEU A 149 -15.06 -15.77 8.75
C LEU A 149 -16.07 -15.57 7.62
N THR A 150 -15.56 -15.35 6.41
CA THR A 150 -16.34 -15.34 5.17
C THR A 150 -16.52 -16.77 4.66
N ASN A 151 -15.46 -17.58 4.71
CA ASN A 151 -15.43 -18.98 4.32
C ASN A 151 -14.99 -19.83 5.51
N ALA A 152 -15.95 -20.48 6.19
CA ALA A 152 -15.65 -21.31 7.36
C ALA A 152 -14.98 -22.65 7.01
N ASP A 153 -15.11 -23.12 5.76
CA ASP A 153 -14.60 -24.42 5.30
C ASP A 153 -13.10 -24.40 4.96
N ASP A 154 -12.54 -23.22 4.68
CA ASP A 154 -11.12 -23.00 4.43
C ASP A 154 -10.65 -21.79 5.23
N TYR A 155 -10.00 -22.03 6.37
CA TYR A 155 -9.62 -20.96 7.28
C TYR A 155 -8.66 -19.96 6.62
N ILE A 156 -7.76 -20.43 5.75
CA ILE A 156 -6.77 -19.60 5.05
C ILE A 156 -7.27 -19.07 3.71
N ASP A 157 -8.58 -19.06 3.48
CA ASP A 157 -9.19 -18.33 2.36
C ASP A 157 -8.84 -16.83 2.47
N PRO A 158 -8.36 -16.17 1.40
CA PRO A 158 -8.04 -14.75 1.43
C PRO A 158 -9.20 -13.86 1.91
N LEU A 159 -10.46 -14.22 1.62
CA LEU A 159 -11.64 -13.47 2.06
C LEU A 159 -11.89 -13.54 3.57
N ASN A 160 -11.24 -14.45 4.30
CA ASN A 160 -11.25 -14.47 5.77
C ASN A 160 -10.31 -13.42 6.38
N PHE A 161 -9.45 -12.78 5.57
CA PHE A 161 -8.42 -11.86 6.05
C PHE A 161 -8.35 -10.60 5.18
N ALA A 162 -9.49 -9.96 4.94
CA ALA A 162 -9.53 -8.63 4.35
C ALA A 162 -9.04 -7.58 5.37
N THR A 163 -7.72 -7.42 5.45
CA THR A 163 -7.04 -6.67 6.51
C THR A 163 -6.16 -5.57 5.94
N ASN A 164 -5.93 -4.50 6.73
CA ASN A 164 -4.94 -3.46 6.43
C ASN A 164 -4.56 -2.70 7.72
N PHE A 165 -3.44 -1.96 7.70
CA PHE A 165 -3.04 -1.04 8.77
C PHE A 165 -3.14 0.40 8.28
N ALA A 166 -3.44 1.33 9.19
CA ALA A 166 -3.46 2.76 8.93
C ALA A 166 -2.75 3.53 10.06
N LEU A 167 -2.00 4.58 9.70
CA LEU A 167 -1.45 5.51 10.69
C LEU A 167 -2.57 6.40 11.21
N LEU A 168 -2.93 6.27 12.48
CA LEU A 168 -3.99 7.06 13.11
C LEU A 168 -3.38 7.95 14.20
N ARG A 169 -3.58 9.26 14.08
CA ARG A 169 -3.16 10.23 15.10
C ARG A 169 -4.28 11.19 15.45
N ASP A 170 -4.36 11.52 16.73
CA ASP A 170 -5.13 12.65 17.22
C ASP A 170 -4.32 13.37 18.29
N VAL A 171 -4.01 14.64 18.04
CA VAL A 171 -3.30 15.51 18.99
C VAL A 171 -4.15 16.74 19.19
N ALA A 172 -4.52 17.04 20.44
CA ALA A 172 -5.23 18.27 20.76
C ALA A 172 -4.35 19.50 20.52
N PRO A 173 -4.94 20.65 20.17
CA PRO A 173 -4.25 21.93 20.24
C PRO A 173 -3.67 22.17 21.64
N ASN A 174 -2.44 22.68 21.72
CA ASN A 174 -1.79 23.03 22.99
C ASN A 174 -1.00 24.33 22.86
N GLY A 175 -1.52 25.41 23.44
CA GLY A 175 -0.90 26.73 23.35
C GLY A 175 -0.72 27.16 21.90
N ASP A 176 0.52 27.17 21.43
CA ASP A 176 0.92 27.59 20.07
C ASP A 176 0.90 26.44 19.03
N THR A 177 0.68 25.18 19.43
CA THR A 177 0.62 24.05 18.49
C THR A 177 -0.80 23.75 18.06
N ALA A 178 -1.06 23.81 16.75
CA ALA A 178 -2.33 23.37 16.16
C ALA A 178 -2.55 21.87 16.38
N GLY A 179 -3.82 21.46 16.48
CA GLY A 179 -4.18 20.05 16.52
C GLY A 179 -3.79 19.33 15.22
N LEU A 180 -3.64 18.01 15.31
CA LEU A 180 -3.35 17.14 14.18
C LEU A 180 -4.26 15.91 14.25
N HIS A 181 -4.95 15.65 13.15
CA HIS A 181 -6.02 14.66 13.09
C HIS A 181 -5.86 13.79 11.85
N THR A 182 -6.22 12.52 11.97
CA THR A 182 -6.37 11.60 10.84
C THR A 182 -7.85 11.33 10.57
N ARG A 183 -8.20 11.22 9.28
CA ARG A 183 -9.46 10.65 8.81
C ARG A 183 -9.20 9.57 7.77
N ILE A 184 -9.84 8.42 7.92
CA ILE A 184 -9.84 7.34 6.95
C ILE A 184 -11.21 7.31 6.27
N THR A 185 -11.23 7.22 4.95
CA THR A 185 -12.47 7.19 4.16
C THR A 185 -12.41 6.11 3.08
N THR A 186 -13.48 5.31 3.00
CA THR A 186 -13.71 4.33 1.93
C THR A 186 -15.21 4.14 1.70
N ALA A 187 -15.63 3.22 0.83
CA ALA A 187 -17.04 2.89 0.60
C ALA A 187 -17.29 1.41 0.90
N ASN A 188 -18.52 1.04 1.23
CA ASN A 188 -18.93 -0.37 1.32
C ASN A 188 -19.09 -0.98 -0.08
N TYR A 189 -17.96 -1.23 -0.75
CA TYR A 189 -17.95 -1.93 -2.04
C TYR A 189 -18.20 -3.43 -1.89
N TRP A 190 -17.94 -4.04 -0.74
CA TRP A 190 -18.19 -5.47 -0.52
C TRP A 190 -19.66 -5.84 -0.66
N SER A 191 -20.59 -5.04 -0.10
CA SER A 191 -22.03 -5.29 -0.31
C SER A 191 -22.46 -5.09 -1.77
N MET A 192 -21.72 -4.33 -2.58
CA MET A 192 -21.95 -4.27 -4.03
C MET A 192 -21.56 -5.57 -4.75
N HIS A 193 -20.73 -6.40 -4.12
CA HIS A 193 -20.37 -7.75 -4.56
C HIS A 193 -21.23 -8.85 -3.89
N GLY A 194 -22.28 -8.47 -3.14
CA GLY A 194 -23.20 -9.41 -2.51
C GLY A 194 -22.83 -9.83 -1.08
N ALA A 195 -21.93 -9.11 -0.40
CA ALA A 195 -21.68 -9.34 1.03
C ALA A 195 -22.93 -9.04 1.87
N GLU A 196 -23.32 -10.00 2.71
CA GLU A 196 -24.44 -9.90 3.65
C GLU A 196 -23.92 -9.48 5.04
N ASP A 197 -24.49 -8.41 5.60
CA ASP A 197 -24.14 -7.83 6.90
C ASP A 197 -22.63 -7.69 7.20
N PRO A 198 -21.83 -7.10 6.27
CA PRO A 198 -20.41 -6.91 6.51
C PRO A 198 -20.15 -5.92 7.63
N GLU A 199 -18.99 -6.08 8.28
CA GLU A 199 -18.61 -5.32 9.48
C GLU A 199 -17.10 -5.09 9.50
N LEU A 200 -16.64 -4.04 10.17
CA LEU A 200 -15.22 -3.90 10.52
C LEU A 200 -14.99 -4.36 11.95
N TRP A 201 -13.95 -5.16 12.16
CA TRP A 201 -13.25 -5.28 13.44
C TRP A 201 -12.02 -4.37 13.42
N LEU A 202 -11.86 -3.57 14.46
CA LEU A 202 -10.89 -2.49 14.53
C LEU A 202 -10.11 -2.57 15.84
N CYS A 203 -8.79 -2.43 15.77
CA CYS A 203 -7.89 -2.44 16.92
C CYS A 203 -6.87 -1.31 16.78
N LEU A 204 -6.92 -0.33 17.69
CA LEU A 204 -6.00 0.79 17.73
C LEU A 204 -4.88 0.50 18.74
N PHE A 205 -3.65 0.53 18.26
CA PHE A 205 -2.43 0.46 19.06
C PHE A 205 -1.82 1.84 19.26
N ASP A 206 -1.17 2.08 20.40
CA ASP A 206 -0.36 3.28 20.63
C ASP A 206 1.08 3.16 20.08
N ALA A 207 1.92 4.13 20.41
CA ALA A 207 3.32 4.17 20.00
C ALA A 207 4.15 3.02 20.59
N ASP A 208 3.76 2.45 21.72
CA ASP A 208 4.45 1.34 22.38
C ASP A 208 3.86 -0.04 22.01
N GLY A 209 2.80 -0.05 21.18
CA GLY A 209 2.13 -1.28 20.73
C GLY A 209 1.07 -1.78 21.70
N ALA A 210 0.72 -1.00 22.73
CA ALA A 210 -0.37 -1.32 23.62
C ALA A 210 -1.71 -1.00 22.97
N VAL A 211 -2.71 -1.82 23.26
CA VAL A 211 -4.07 -1.66 22.73
C VAL A 211 -4.76 -0.50 23.44
N LEU A 212 -5.08 0.56 22.71
CA LEU A 212 -5.87 1.70 23.20
C LEU A 212 -7.37 1.43 23.14
N ALA A 213 -7.84 0.82 22.03
CA ALA A 213 -9.25 0.56 21.82
C ALA A 213 -9.47 -0.61 20.84
N GLU A 214 -10.54 -1.39 21.07
CA GLU A 214 -11.03 -2.43 20.17
C GLU A 214 -12.54 -2.29 19.99
N TRP A 215 -13.04 -2.36 18.75
CA TRP A 215 -14.47 -2.32 18.51
C TRP A 215 -14.87 -3.00 17.20
N ARG A 216 -16.17 -3.30 17.10
CA ARG A 216 -16.82 -3.69 15.86
C ARG A 216 -17.70 -2.55 15.34
N GLN A 217 -17.80 -2.41 14.02
CA GLN A 217 -18.57 -1.37 13.35
C GLN A 217 -19.28 -1.96 12.13
N ALA A 218 -20.61 -2.08 12.19
CA ALA A 218 -21.41 -2.49 11.04
C ALA A 218 -21.17 -1.53 9.87
N LEU A 219 -21.07 -2.09 8.66
CA LEU A 219 -20.94 -1.28 7.46
C LEU A 219 -22.28 -0.64 7.08
N PRO A 220 -22.26 0.55 6.46
CA PRO A 220 -23.46 1.15 5.92
C PRO A 220 -24.03 0.31 4.77
N VAL A 221 -25.17 0.75 4.21
CA VAL A 221 -25.77 0.14 3.01
C VAL A 221 -24.77 0.02 1.85
N ALA A 222 -25.09 -0.82 0.85
CA ALA A 222 -24.21 -1.03 -0.30
C ALA A 222 -23.81 0.29 -0.98
N GLY A 223 -22.49 0.49 -1.15
CA GLY A 223 -21.91 1.73 -1.65
C GLY A 223 -21.80 2.87 -0.63
N GLY A 224 -22.42 2.78 0.54
CA GLY A 224 -22.36 3.81 1.58
C GLY A 224 -20.94 4.11 2.06
N LEU A 225 -20.70 5.37 2.45
CA LEU A 225 -19.39 5.85 2.88
C LEU A 225 -19.05 5.33 4.27
N ILE A 226 -17.82 4.83 4.42
CA ILE A 226 -17.23 4.41 5.68
C ILE A 226 -16.21 5.46 6.08
N THR A 227 -16.36 6.02 7.28
CA THR A 227 -15.41 7.00 7.83
C THR A 227 -14.96 6.55 9.23
N ILE A 228 -13.65 6.63 9.46
CA ILE A 228 -13.04 6.49 10.79
C ILE A 228 -12.29 7.79 11.06
N ASP A 229 -12.81 8.59 11.99
CA ASP A 229 -12.23 9.88 12.35
C ASP A 229 -11.54 9.78 13.72
N SER A 230 -10.27 10.17 13.76
CA SER A 230 -9.43 10.08 14.96
C SER A 230 -9.98 10.88 16.15
N GLN A 231 -10.62 12.02 15.93
CA GLN A 231 -11.26 12.81 17.00
C GLN A 231 -12.47 12.07 17.56
N GLN A 232 -13.27 11.44 16.69
CA GLN A 232 -14.42 10.64 17.14
C GLN A 232 -13.98 9.40 17.91
N VAL A 233 -12.90 8.73 17.47
CA VAL A 233 -12.32 7.59 18.19
C VAL A 233 -11.81 8.03 19.56
N ARG A 234 -11.04 9.13 19.62
CA ARG A 234 -10.56 9.72 20.87
C ARG A 234 -11.70 10.01 21.84
N ALA A 235 -12.75 10.70 21.37
CA ALA A 235 -13.91 11.05 22.17
C ALA A 235 -14.69 9.81 22.64
N ARG A 236 -14.92 8.84 21.75
CA ARG A 236 -15.68 7.61 22.03
C ARG A 236 -15.04 6.78 23.16
N PHE A 237 -13.72 6.71 23.19
CA PHE A 237 -12.98 5.88 24.16
C PHE A 237 -12.32 6.69 25.29
N GLY A 238 -12.49 8.02 25.31
CA GLY A 238 -11.92 8.88 26.35
C GLY A 238 -10.38 8.90 26.34
N LEU A 239 -9.77 8.87 25.15
CA LEU A 239 -8.32 8.78 25.01
C LEU A 239 -7.64 10.15 25.14
N GLY A 240 -6.38 10.14 25.57
CA GLY A 240 -5.47 11.28 25.45
C GLY A 240 -5.02 11.49 24.00
N ASP A 241 -3.99 12.33 23.81
CA ASP A 241 -3.32 12.43 22.52
C ASP A 241 -2.66 11.08 22.16
N PHE A 242 -2.72 10.70 20.89
CA PHE A 242 -2.09 9.47 20.41
C PHE A 242 -1.56 9.61 18.98
N CYS A 243 -0.56 8.81 18.67
CA CYS A 243 -0.09 8.53 17.32
C CYS A 243 0.27 7.05 17.28
N GLY A 244 -0.44 6.28 16.45
CA GLY A 244 -0.32 4.84 16.49
C GLY A 244 -0.88 4.16 15.25
N SER A 245 -1.07 2.85 15.36
CA SER A 245 -1.47 1.99 14.24
C SER A 245 -2.88 1.47 14.45
N LEU A 246 -3.76 1.72 13.49
CA LEU A 246 -5.09 1.13 13.43
C LEU A 246 -5.04 -0.12 12.55
N PHE A 247 -5.26 -1.29 13.14
CA PHE A 247 -5.53 -2.51 12.39
C PHE A 247 -7.01 -2.57 12.02
N ILE A 248 -7.27 -2.80 10.74
CA ILE A 248 -8.61 -2.87 10.14
C ILE A 248 -8.81 -4.28 9.59
N HIS A 249 -9.90 -4.94 9.97
CA HIS A 249 -10.33 -6.21 9.37
C HIS A 249 -11.80 -6.10 8.94
N ALA A 250 -12.06 -6.16 7.63
CA ALA A 250 -13.41 -6.28 7.09
C ALA A 250 -13.88 -7.74 7.13
N LEU A 251 -14.97 -7.99 7.84
CA LEU A 251 -15.56 -9.30 8.10
C LEU A 251 -16.70 -9.58 7.12
N ARG A 252 -16.92 -10.86 6.81
CA ARG A 252 -18.04 -11.35 5.98
C ARG A 252 -18.11 -10.60 4.63
N VAL A 253 -16.94 -10.44 4.01
CA VAL A 253 -16.77 -9.65 2.78
C VAL A 253 -17.04 -10.49 1.53
N ALA A 254 -17.26 -9.85 0.40
CA ALA A 254 -17.40 -10.50 -0.90
C ALA A 254 -16.61 -9.77 -1.99
N GLY A 255 -16.16 -10.52 -3.00
CA GLY A 255 -15.47 -9.99 -4.18
C GLY A 255 -13.99 -9.67 -3.97
N HIS A 256 -13.62 -8.98 -2.89
CA HIS A 256 -12.25 -8.51 -2.67
C HIS A 256 -11.77 -8.69 -1.23
N ASP A 257 -10.54 -9.20 -1.08
CA ASP A 257 -9.79 -9.34 0.19
C ASP A 257 -8.86 -8.14 0.48
N ILE A 258 -8.94 -7.09 -0.34
CA ILE A 258 -8.16 -5.87 -0.20
C ILE A 258 -9.02 -4.81 0.47
N VAL A 259 -8.55 -4.23 1.57
CA VAL A 259 -9.15 -3.05 2.20
C VAL A 259 -8.47 -1.81 1.61
N LYS A 260 -9.17 -1.14 0.70
CA LYS A 260 -8.72 0.10 0.06
C LYS A 260 -9.30 1.30 0.81
N TYR A 261 -8.47 2.28 1.14
CA TYR A 261 -8.94 3.50 1.80
C TYR A 261 -8.11 4.71 1.40
N ALA A 262 -8.74 5.90 1.44
CA ALA A 262 -8.03 7.17 1.47
C ALA A 262 -7.75 7.56 2.93
N LEU A 263 -6.60 8.17 3.18
CA LEU A 263 -6.15 8.62 4.49
C LEU A 263 -5.76 10.08 4.39
N ASP A 264 -6.50 10.92 5.08
CA ASP A 264 -6.25 12.34 5.16
C ASP A 264 -5.66 12.67 6.53
N ILE A 265 -4.63 13.52 6.53
CA ILE A 265 -4.06 14.08 7.75
C ILE A 265 -4.14 15.58 7.64
N TYR A 266 -4.75 16.20 8.65
CA TYR A 266 -5.06 17.62 8.65
C TYR A 266 -4.81 18.23 10.02
N GLY A 267 -4.64 19.54 10.06
CA GLY A 267 -4.52 20.29 11.31
C GLY A 267 -5.31 21.58 11.29
N ASP A 268 -5.60 22.10 12.49
CA ASP A 268 -6.57 23.18 12.67
C ASP A 268 -6.13 24.53 12.08
N ALA A 269 -4.82 24.73 11.89
CA ALA A 269 -4.24 26.00 11.44
C ALA A 269 -4.00 26.09 9.92
N GLY A 270 -4.52 25.14 9.13
CA GLY A 270 -4.37 25.14 7.66
C GLY A 270 -2.94 24.94 7.14
N ARG A 271 -1.98 24.63 8.02
CA ARG A 271 -0.57 24.33 7.68
C ARG A 271 -0.28 22.84 7.54
N ALA A 272 -1.26 22.00 7.82
CA ALA A 272 -1.19 20.56 7.68
C ALA A 272 -2.43 20.12 6.90
N LEU A 273 -2.20 19.67 5.68
CA LEU A 273 -3.18 18.98 4.86
C LEU A 273 -2.42 18.03 3.95
N SER A 274 -2.73 16.76 4.06
CA SER A 274 -2.09 15.70 3.29
C SER A 274 -3.07 14.60 3.03
N CYS A 275 -2.84 13.88 1.95
CA CYS A 275 -3.56 12.68 1.67
C CYS A 275 -2.61 11.61 1.19
N SER A 276 -2.95 10.39 1.56
CA SER A 276 -2.41 9.18 0.98
C SER A 276 -3.58 8.22 0.75
N HIS A 277 -3.29 7.05 0.24
CA HIS A 277 -4.21 5.92 0.33
C HIS A 277 -3.45 4.67 0.75
N ASP A 278 -4.18 3.57 0.92
CA ASP A 278 -3.57 2.26 0.97
C ASP A 278 -4.42 1.17 0.34
N ALA A 279 -3.73 0.16 -0.14
CA ALA A 279 -4.26 -1.08 -0.68
C ALA A 279 -3.30 -2.27 -0.41
N ASN A 280 -2.10 -2.02 0.14
CA ASN A 280 -1.06 -3.04 0.30
C ASN A 280 -0.88 -3.39 1.78
N ALA A 281 -1.54 -4.45 2.21
CA ALA A 281 -1.53 -4.90 3.60
C ALA A 281 -0.39 -5.90 3.92
N TRP A 282 0.69 -5.89 3.14
CA TRP A 282 1.81 -6.83 3.32
C TRP A 282 3.15 -6.11 3.53
N PRO A 283 3.99 -6.62 4.46
CA PRO A 283 5.36 -6.16 4.63
C PRO A 283 6.26 -6.55 3.46
N ALA A 284 7.32 -5.78 3.23
CA ALA A 284 8.33 -6.04 2.20
C ALA A 284 9.74 -6.00 2.76
N ASP A 285 10.69 -6.56 2.02
CA ASP A 285 12.12 -6.46 2.36
C ASP A 285 12.62 -5.01 2.27
N TYR A 286 12.16 -4.29 1.25
CA TYR A 286 12.60 -2.94 0.92
C TYR A 286 11.43 -2.02 0.57
N PHE A 287 11.58 -0.74 0.91
CA PHE A 287 10.76 0.34 0.41
C PHE A 287 11.63 1.47 -0.13
N ALA A 288 11.15 2.19 -1.13
CA ALA A 288 11.84 3.32 -1.73
C ALA A 288 10.85 4.42 -2.14
N GLY A 289 11.34 5.51 -2.73
CA GLY A 289 10.52 6.66 -3.10
C GLY A 289 10.32 7.71 -2.02
N MET A 290 11.12 7.63 -0.95
CA MET A 290 11.22 8.69 0.05
C MET A 290 12.33 9.66 -0.39
N PRO A 291 12.03 10.96 -0.59
CA PRO A 291 13.06 11.95 -0.87
C PRO A 291 13.86 12.29 0.38
N ALA A 292 15.13 12.65 0.23
CA ALA A 292 15.90 13.30 1.28
C ALA A 292 15.38 14.73 1.53
N PRO A 293 15.51 15.26 2.75
CA PRO A 293 14.95 16.57 3.09
C PRO A 293 15.68 17.72 2.39
N ALA A 294 14.95 18.82 2.13
CA ALA A 294 15.57 20.11 1.83
C ALA A 294 16.20 20.75 3.09
N ALA A 295 17.00 21.82 2.92
CA ALA A 295 17.77 22.43 4.02
C ALA A 295 16.91 23.06 5.15
N ASP A 296 15.64 23.33 4.91
CA ASP A 296 14.66 23.85 5.86
C ASP A 296 13.61 22.81 6.29
N GLU A 297 13.83 21.55 5.93
CA GLU A 297 12.92 20.44 6.17
C GLU A 297 13.49 19.46 7.20
N ARG A 298 12.60 18.94 8.04
CA ARG A 298 12.82 17.79 8.90
C ARG A 298 11.99 16.64 8.36
N LEU A 299 12.63 15.51 8.06
CA LEU A 299 11.98 14.32 7.53
C LEU A 299 11.87 13.25 8.64
N ILE A 300 10.67 12.71 8.82
CA ILE A 300 10.33 11.73 9.83
C ILE A 300 9.72 10.50 9.14
N LEU A 301 10.25 9.31 9.38
CA LEU A 301 9.67 8.05 8.91
C LEU A 301 8.85 7.40 10.03
N HIS A 302 7.56 7.14 9.78
CA HIS A 302 6.68 6.41 10.67
C HIS A 302 6.73 4.92 10.37
N ILE A 303 7.42 4.17 11.24
CA ILE A 303 7.55 2.72 11.20
C ILE A 303 6.43 2.10 12.03
N GLN A 304 5.52 1.37 11.38
CA GLN A 304 4.38 0.69 12.02
C GLN A 304 4.65 -0.81 12.05
N ASN A 305 5.19 -1.34 13.15
CA ASN A 305 5.43 -2.78 13.26
C ASN A 305 4.12 -3.52 13.03
N SER A 306 4.07 -4.39 12.02
CA SER A 306 2.84 -5.07 11.63
C SER A 306 2.68 -6.46 12.25
N HIS A 307 3.56 -6.83 13.18
CA HIS A 307 3.66 -8.20 13.70
C HIS A 307 3.52 -8.29 15.21
N PRO A 308 3.14 -9.48 15.72
CA PRO A 308 3.10 -9.79 17.15
C PRO A 308 4.49 -10.06 17.78
N VAL A 309 5.57 -9.76 17.07
CA VAL A 309 6.96 -9.88 17.54
C VAL A 309 7.66 -8.52 17.48
N PRO A 310 8.64 -8.27 18.35
CA PRO A 310 9.44 -7.06 18.24
C PRO A 310 10.25 -7.06 16.94
N ILE A 311 10.46 -5.86 16.39
CA ILE A 311 11.52 -5.63 15.41
C ILE A 311 12.83 -5.54 16.18
N PRO A 312 13.80 -6.44 15.97
CA PRO A 312 15.05 -6.40 16.71
C PRO A 312 15.96 -5.26 16.26
N SER A 313 16.73 -4.70 17.20
CA SER A 313 17.83 -3.75 16.95
C SER A 313 18.70 -4.19 15.77
N GLY A 314 19.04 -3.24 14.90
CA GLY A 314 19.86 -3.46 13.72
C GLY A 314 19.15 -4.18 12.57
N SER A 315 17.84 -4.44 12.66
CA SER A 315 17.08 -5.11 11.57
C SER A 315 16.48 -4.15 10.55
N VAL A 316 16.29 -2.88 10.93
CA VAL A 316 15.86 -1.81 10.01
C VAL A 316 17.07 -0.95 9.68
N GLY A 317 17.19 -0.53 8.43
CA GLY A 317 18.27 0.35 8.00
C GLY A 317 17.84 1.32 6.92
N LEU A 318 18.61 2.40 6.76
CA LEU A 318 18.41 3.42 5.74
C LEU A 318 19.69 3.62 4.93
N GLY A 319 19.54 3.76 3.62
CA GLY A 319 20.64 4.07 2.71
C GLY A 319 20.24 5.13 1.69
N ILE A 320 21.23 5.82 1.13
CA ILE A 320 21.01 6.59 -0.10
C ILE A 320 20.87 5.59 -1.25
N MET A 321 19.84 5.77 -2.07
CA MET A 321 19.57 4.95 -3.26
C MET A 321 20.84 4.78 -4.11
N GLY A 322 21.21 3.52 -4.41
CA GLY A 322 22.44 3.19 -5.15
C GLY A 322 23.75 3.40 -4.39
N GLY A 323 23.70 3.78 -3.11
CA GLY A 323 24.84 3.81 -2.19
C GLY A 323 25.19 2.44 -1.63
N GLN A 324 26.41 2.30 -1.10
CA GLN A 324 26.88 1.05 -0.48
C GLN A 324 26.70 1.03 1.05
N GLN A 325 26.44 2.19 1.65
CA GLN A 325 26.35 2.34 3.10
C GLN A 325 24.89 2.31 3.54
N VAL A 326 24.62 1.50 4.55
CA VAL A 326 23.32 1.38 5.21
C VAL A 326 23.53 1.69 6.70
N SER A 327 22.90 2.74 7.18
CA SER A 327 22.85 3.07 8.60
C SER A 327 21.75 2.25 9.26
N LEU A 328 22.11 1.46 10.27
CA LEU A 328 21.18 0.59 10.98
C LEU A 328 20.52 1.31 12.15
N LEU A 329 19.23 1.06 12.35
CA LEU A 329 18.48 1.52 13.52
C LEU A 329 18.80 0.60 14.71
N GLU A 330 19.62 1.07 15.64
CA GLU A 330 19.98 0.34 16.86
C GLU A 330 18.93 0.49 17.96
N ARG A 331 17.70 0.03 17.66
CA ARG A 331 16.56 0.10 18.58
C ARG A 331 15.59 -1.05 18.34
N ASP A 332 15.14 -1.69 19.42
CA ASP A 332 14.00 -2.59 19.38
C ASP A 332 12.69 -1.80 19.26
N ILE A 333 11.79 -2.26 18.38
CA ILE A 333 10.42 -1.73 18.25
C ILE A 333 9.45 -2.82 18.69
N ALA A 334 8.64 -2.55 19.70
CA ALA A 334 7.73 -3.54 20.29
C ALA A 334 6.68 -4.07 19.28
N PRO A 335 6.06 -5.24 19.54
CA PRO A 335 4.96 -5.76 18.73
C PRO A 335 3.87 -4.71 18.50
N PHE A 336 3.41 -4.54 17.25
CA PHE A 336 2.39 -3.55 16.87
C PHE A 336 2.67 -2.07 17.19
N ALA A 337 3.87 -1.74 17.65
CA ALA A 337 4.27 -0.39 18.02
C ALA A 337 4.46 0.52 16.80
N THR A 338 4.36 1.83 17.05
CA THR A 338 4.59 2.86 16.04
C THR A 338 5.76 3.73 16.45
N TYR A 339 6.84 3.68 15.68
CA TYR A 339 8.05 4.45 15.93
C TYR A 339 8.25 5.53 14.87
N SER A 340 8.31 6.79 15.28
CA SER A 340 8.63 7.93 14.43
C SER A 340 10.14 8.21 14.47
N LEU A 341 10.85 7.80 13.43
CA LEU A 341 12.29 8.00 13.27
C LEU A 341 12.58 9.34 12.59
N ASP A 342 13.39 10.20 13.20
CA ASP A 342 14.00 11.33 12.50
C ASP A 342 15.10 10.82 11.58
N ILE A 343 15.01 11.13 10.28
CA ILE A 343 15.98 10.65 9.30
C ILE A 343 17.38 11.19 9.57
N ALA A 344 17.50 12.38 10.16
CA ALA A 344 18.79 12.97 10.49
C ALA A 344 19.58 12.13 11.53
N ASP A 345 18.91 11.26 12.31
CA ASP A 345 19.57 10.40 13.28
C ASP A 345 20.41 9.29 12.62
N LEU A 346 20.03 8.86 11.40
CA LEU A 346 20.73 7.79 10.66
C LEU A 346 21.44 8.31 9.40
N LEU A 347 20.91 9.35 8.77
CA LEU A 347 21.43 9.94 7.53
C LEU A 347 21.52 11.48 7.65
N PRO A 348 22.40 12.03 8.52
CA PRO A 348 22.49 13.47 8.78
C PRO A 348 22.92 14.30 7.56
N ASP A 349 23.61 13.67 6.61
CA ASP A 349 24.12 14.34 5.39
C ASP A 349 23.18 14.18 4.19
N ALA A 350 22.08 13.44 4.32
CA ALA A 350 21.11 13.26 3.25
C ALA A 350 20.44 14.59 2.92
N LYS A 351 20.42 14.94 1.64
CA LYS A 351 19.86 16.20 1.16
C LYS A 351 19.16 16.01 -0.18
N TRP A 352 18.08 16.75 -0.39
CA TRP A 352 17.46 16.83 -1.71
C TRP A 352 18.52 17.16 -2.80
N PRO A 353 18.54 16.47 -3.96
CA PRO A 353 17.53 15.52 -4.45
C PRO A 353 17.81 14.04 -4.17
N ASP A 354 18.70 13.69 -3.23
CA ASP A 354 18.97 12.30 -2.91
C ASP A 354 17.67 11.54 -2.59
N GLN A 355 17.62 10.25 -2.94
CA GLN A 355 16.50 9.36 -2.64
C GLN A 355 16.93 8.35 -1.58
N ILE A 356 16.02 7.99 -0.68
CA ILE A 356 16.30 7.10 0.45
C ILE A 356 15.67 5.72 0.21
N GLU A 357 16.48 4.70 0.39
CA GLU A 357 16.11 3.29 0.41
C GLU A 357 15.94 2.83 1.86
N ILE A 358 14.85 2.12 2.14
CA ILE A 358 14.48 1.63 3.47
C ILE A 358 14.62 0.11 3.48
N HIS A 359 15.56 -0.40 4.26
CA HIS A 359 15.71 -1.82 4.54
C HIS A 359 14.74 -2.18 5.68
N ALA A 360 13.62 -2.79 5.33
CA ALA A 360 12.51 -3.04 6.27
C ALA A 360 12.48 -4.47 6.81
N GLY A 361 13.13 -5.42 6.13
CA GLY A 361 13.27 -6.80 6.61
C GLY A 361 11.93 -7.52 6.82
N ARG A 362 10.87 -7.13 6.10
CA ARG A 362 9.50 -7.65 6.20
C ARG A 362 8.83 -7.44 7.56
N TYR A 363 9.24 -6.43 8.33
CA TYR A 363 8.65 -6.17 9.65
C TYR A 363 7.42 -5.25 9.68
N PHE A 364 7.25 -4.43 8.65
CA PHE A 364 6.16 -3.45 8.61
C PHE A 364 5.61 -3.31 7.20
N VAL A 365 4.31 -3.04 7.12
CA VAL A 365 3.63 -2.66 5.87
C VAL A 365 4.12 -1.29 5.40
N ARG A 366 3.65 -0.87 4.22
CA ARG A 366 4.05 0.38 3.56
C ARG A 366 4.16 1.58 4.54
N PRO A 367 5.38 2.08 4.80
CA PRO A 367 5.57 3.14 5.78
C PRO A 367 5.20 4.51 5.20
N ARG A 368 4.87 5.44 6.09
CA ARG A 368 4.58 6.83 5.76
C ARG A 368 5.71 7.71 6.25
N TYR A 369 6.03 8.76 5.50
CA TYR A 369 6.99 9.77 5.92
C TYR A 369 6.33 11.13 6.01
N GLU A 370 6.71 11.89 7.02
CA GLU A 370 6.23 13.23 7.31
C GLU A 370 7.37 14.23 7.17
N ILE A 371 7.11 15.33 6.48
CA ILE A 371 8.05 16.42 6.34
C ILE A 371 7.50 17.65 7.02
N VAL A 372 8.30 18.19 7.94
CA VAL A 372 7.99 19.39 8.71
C VAL A 372 8.95 20.49 8.28
N ARG A 373 8.42 21.58 7.72
CA ARG A 373 9.21 22.78 7.40
C ARG A 373 9.40 23.66 8.63
N LYS A 374 10.46 24.47 8.62
CA LYS A 374 10.76 25.45 9.69
C LYS A 374 9.62 26.44 9.96
N ASP A 375 8.77 26.73 8.96
CA ASP A 375 7.59 27.60 9.10
C ASP A 375 6.37 26.90 9.74
N GLY A 376 6.50 25.63 10.09
CA GLY A 376 5.48 24.79 10.71
C GLY A 376 4.56 24.08 9.71
N ARG A 377 4.74 24.25 8.39
CA ARG A 377 4.00 23.47 7.40
C ARG A 377 4.39 22.01 7.44
N ARG A 378 3.40 21.15 7.21
CA ARG A 378 3.54 19.72 7.28
C ARG A 378 2.91 19.06 6.07
N ARG A 379 3.61 18.05 5.56
CA ARG A 379 3.06 17.12 4.58
C ARG A 379 3.38 15.69 4.96
N ILE A 380 2.50 14.77 4.59
CA ILE A 380 2.73 13.33 4.68
C ILE A 380 2.57 12.70 3.30
N ALA A 381 3.41 11.72 3.02
CA ALA A 381 3.30 10.83 1.87
C ALA A 381 3.73 9.42 2.30
N HIS A 382 3.75 8.48 1.36
CA HIS A 382 4.14 7.10 1.61
C HIS A 382 5.33 6.69 0.74
N ALA A 383 6.20 5.84 1.28
CA ALA A 383 7.15 5.10 0.45
C ALA A 383 6.37 4.04 -0.35
N ASN A 384 7.00 3.41 -1.34
CA ASN A 384 6.40 2.31 -2.08
C ASN A 384 7.28 1.04 -1.99
N VAL A 385 6.68 -0.12 -2.25
CA VAL A 385 7.40 -1.39 -2.21
C VAL A 385 8.47 -1.38 -3.30
N GLU A 386 9.71 -1.59 -2.87
CA GLU A 386 10.79 -1.84 -3.78
C GLU A 386 10.88 -3.35 -4.08
N ARG A 387 10.90 -3.70 -5.36
CA ARG A 387 10.80 -5.08 -5.83
C ARG A 387 12.15 -5.78 -5.80
N THR A 388 12.22 -6.91 -5.10
CA THR A 388 13.41 -7.78 -5.07
C THR A 388 13.33 -8.94 -6.06
N ASP A 389 12.13 -9.19 -6.60
CA ASP A 389 11.81 -10.32 -7.47
C ASP A 389 11.88 -9.96 -8.97
N LEU A 390 11.86 -8.67 -9.29
CA LEU A 390 11.99 -8.21 -10.67
C LEU A 390 13.45 -8.26 -11.14
N GLN A 391 13.62 -8.68 -12.38
CA GLN A 391 14.92 -8.79 -13.05
C GLN A 391 14.86 -8.04 -14.39
N PRO A 392 16.00 -7.52 -14.88
CA PRO A 392 16.12 -6.99 -16.23
C PRO A 392 15.53 -7.94 -17.27
N ASN A 393 14.72 -7.36 -18.16
CA ASN A 393 14.00 -8.08 -19.19
C ASN A 393 14.36 -7.49 -20.57
N PRO A 394 15.23 -8.17 -21.34
CA PRO A 394 15.75 -7.65 -22.60
C PRO A 394 14.66 -7.46 -23.68
N GLU A 395 13.51 -8.13 -23.56
CA GLU A 395 12.40 -7.99 -24.50
C GLU A 395 11.74 -6.60 -24.44
N ILE A 396 11.88 -5.87 -23.34
CA ILE A 396 11.21 -4.57 -23.15
C ILE A 396 11.66 -3.55 -24.19
N ALA A 397 12.94 -3.57 -24.56
CA ALA A 397 13.48 -2.66 -25.59
C ALA A 397 12.77 -2.83 -26.95
N ALA A 398 12.42 -4.07 -27.29
CA ALA A 398 11.74 -4.40 -28.55
C ALA A 398 10.23 -4.10 -28.53
N LEU A 399 9.62 -3.83 -27.36
CA LEU A 399 8.17 -3.57 -27.27
C LEU A 399 7.75 -2.36 -28.09
N SER A 400 8.63 -1.37 -28.25
CA SER A 400 8.32 -0.17 -29.02
C SER A 400 7.99 -0.44 -30.49
N GLU A 401 8.47 -1.56 -31.05
CA GLU A 401 8.21 -1.98 -32.43
C GLU A 401 6.76 -2.42 -32.66
N VAL A 402 6.06 -2.87 -31.62
CA VAL A 402 4.72 -3.47 -31.72
C VAL A 402 3.68 -2.86 -30.79
N MET A 403 4.10 -2.17 -29.73
CA MET A 403 3.26 -1.70 -28.62
C MET A 403 3.42 -0.19 -28.34
N GLY A 404 3.97 0.56 -29.31
CA GLY A 404 4.13 2.01 -29.25
C GLY A 404 5.02 2.45 -28.08
N LYS A 405 4.45 3.15 -27.09
CA LYS A 405 5.20 3.63 -25.92
C LYS A 405 5.51 2.52 -24.90
N GLY A 406 4.84 1.36 -24.98
CA GLY A 406 5.00 0.29 -23.99
C GLY A 406 4.60 0.76 -22.58
N TYR A 407 5.52 0.69 -21.62
CA TYR A 407 5.30 1.16 -20.25
C TYR A 407 5.28 2.69 -20.17
N ILE A 408 4.23 3.24 -19.55
CA ILE A 408 4.05 4.67 -19.30
C ILE A 408 3.92 4.87 -17.80
N MET A 409 4.68 5.82 -17.23
CA MET A 409 4.45 6.32 -15.87
C MET A 409 3.92 7.76 -16.00
N PRO A 410 2.61 7.99 -15.78
CA PRO A 410 2.01 9.32 -15.92
C PRO A 410 1.97 10.09 -14.59
N LEU A 411 2.33 11.38 -14.63
CA LEU A 411 2.18 12.33 -13.51
C LEU A 411 1.41 13.58 -13.97
N PRO A 412 0.49 14.13 -13.16
CA PRO A 412 -0.29 15.29 -13.56
C PRO A 412 0.62 16.51 -13.62
N VAL A 413 0.24 17.44 -14.49
CA VAL A 413 0.68 18.83 -14.42
C VAL A 413 -0.56 19.63 -14.06
N LEU A 414 -0.64 20.02 -12.78
CA LEU A 414 -1.69 20.88 -12.25
C LEU A 414 -1.64 22.28 -12.92
N PRO A 415 -2.69 23.12 -12.77
CA PRO A 415 -2.69 24.48 -13.31
C PRO A 415 -1.40 25.24 -13.00
N VAL A 416 -0.63 25.58 -14.03
CA VAL A 416 0.76 26.06 -13.88
C VAL A 416 0.87 27.45 -13.27
N ASP A 417 -0.21 28.22 -13.31
CA ASP A 417 -0.37 29.51 -12.64
C ASP A 417 -0.56 29.37 -11.12
N GLU A 418 -1.11 28.24 -10.67
CA GLU A 418 -1.35 27.96 -9.26
C GLU A 418 -0.31 27.04 -8.62
N PHE A 419 0.31 26.16 -9.41
CA PHE A 419 1.21 25.12 -8.92
C PHE A 419 2.53 25.08 -9.70
N SER A 420 3.61 24.73 -9.00
CA SER A 420 4.86 24.26 -9.61
C SER A 420 4.99 22.75 -9.42
N SER A 421 5.54 22.07 -10.42
CA SER A 421 5.70 20.61 -10.42
C SER A 421 7.17 20.22 -10.64
N THR A 422 7.65 19.24 -9.87
CA THR A 422 8.96 18.62 -10.05
C THR A 422 8.80 17.10 -10.12
N ILE A 423 9.49 16.48 -11.08
CA ILE A 423 9.43 15.04 -11.33
C ILE A 423 10.81 14.45 -11.09
N LEU A 424 10.90 13.36 -10.33
CA LEU A 424 12.14 12.67 -10.03
C LEU A 424 11.99 11.18 -10.35
N PRO A 425 12.61 10.66 -11.42
CA PRO A 425 12.64 9.22 -11.68
C PRO A 425 13.25 8.46 -10.50
N THR A 426 12.61 7.37 -10.11
CA THR A 426 12.95 6.61 -8.91
C THR A 426 13.19 5.14 -9.28
N PRO A 427 14.39 4.60 -9.07
CA PRO A 427 14.61 3.15 -9.11
C PRO A 427 13.79 2.47 -8.00
N MET A 428 12.97 1.48 -8.37
CA MET A 428 12.03 0.80 -7.48
C MET A 428 12.12 -0.73 -7.55
N ALA A 429 13.21 -1.26 -8.10
CA ALA A 429 13.61 -2.64 -7.92
C ALA A 429 15.09 -2.73 -7.58
N THR A 430 15.48 -3.68 -6.73
CA THR A 430 16.88 -3.79 -6.26
C THR A 430 17.85 -4.17 -7.38
N GLY A 431 17.33 -4.75 -8.47
CA GLY A 431 18.08 -5.05 -9.70
C GLY A 431 18.23 -3.87 -10.67
N GLN A 432 17.51 -2.76 -10.47
CA GLN A 432 17.63 -1.58 -11.34
C GLN A 432 18.90 -0.79 -10.99
N MET A 433 19.99 -1.11 -11.70
CA MET A 433 21.27 -0.40 -11.58
C MET A 433 21.37 0.82 -12.48
N GLU A 434 20.56 0.86 -13.54
CA GLU A 434 20.44 1.97 -14.46
C GLU A 434 19.00 2.10 -14.95
N LEU A 435 18.62 3.30 -15.40
CA LEU A 435 17.28 3.65 -15.83
C LEU A 435 17.33 4.47 -17.13
N PRO A 436 17.18 3.84 -18.31
CA PRO A 436 17.10 4.55 -19.59
C PRO A 436 15.72 5.21 -19.74
N VAL A 437 15.65 6.54 -19.62
CA VAL A 437 14.37 7.25 -19.48
C VAL A 437 14.30 8.58 -20.26
N ARG A 438 13.09 8.90 -20.72
CA ARG A 438 12.72 10.19 -21.28
C ARG A 438 11.41 10.66 -20.65
N ALA A 439 11.26 11.98 -20.50
CA ALA A 439 10.01 12.62 -20.13
C ALA A 439 9.35 13.27 -21.36
N ASP A 440 8.06 13.01 -21.56
CA ASP A 440 7.23 13.63 -22.60
C ASP A 440 6.15 14.49 -21.93
N LEU A 441 6.11 15.79 -22.24
CA LEU A 441 5.13 16.75 -21.71
C LEU A 441 3.95 16.85 -22.67
N TYR A 442 2.74 16.70 -22.14
CA TYR A 442 1.48 16.77 -22.87
C TYR A 442 0.59 17.89 -22.32
N ASP A 443 -0.06 18.63 -23.22
CA ASP A 443 -1.18 19.50 -22.86
C ASP A 443 -2.45 18.66 -22.60
N MET A 444 -3.45 19.22 -21.90
CA MET A 444 -4.72 18.51 -21.64
C MET A 444 -5.42 18.00 -22.91
N ASN A 445 -5.21 18.66 -24.06
CA ASN A 445 -5.77 18.21 -25.34
C ASN A 445 -5.09 16.95 -25.94
N GLY A 446 -3.99 16.47 -25.35
CA GLY A 446 -3.22 15.31 -25.82
C GLY A 446 -2.06 15.64 -26.77
N GLU A 447 -1.81 16.92 -27.05
CA GLU A 447 -0.68 17.37 -27.85
C GLU A 447 0.62 17.24 -27.05
N CYS A 448 1.64 16.62 -27.66
CA CYS A 448 2.98 16.53 -27.10
C CYS A 448 3.70 17.87 -27.29
N ILE A 449 3.90 18.61 -26.21
CA ILE A 449 4.44 19.98 -26.22
C ILE A 449 5.96 19.97 -26.22
N ALA A 450 6.58 19.09 -25.43
CA ALA A 450 8.03 19.00 -25.31
C ALA A 450 8.46 17.57 -24.96
N ARG A 451 9.72 17.23 -25.31
CA ARG A 451 10.36 15.98 -24.89
C ARG A 451 11.72 16.29 -24.29
N HIS A 452 12.04 15.66 -23.17
CA HIS A 452 13.31 15.80 -22.48
C HIS A 452 13.95 14.43 -22.27
N PHE A 453 15.04 14.19 -22.99
CA PHE A 453 15.82 12.97 -22.84
C PHE A 453 16.70 13.07 -21.60
N MET A 454 16.41 12.22 -20.61
CA MET A 454 17.12 12.22 -19.32
C MET A 454 18.37 11.34 -19.35
N GLY A 455 18.54 10.52 -20.39
CA GLY A 455 19.67 9.61 -20.52
C GLY A 455 19.45 8.27 -19.83
N ARG A 456 20.56 7.58 -19.62
CA ARG A 456 20.65 6.33 -18.87
C ARG A 456 21.14 6.62 -17.45
N LEU A 457 20.21 7.06 -16.61
CA LEU A 457 20.48 7.44 -15.23
C LEU A 457 21.04 6.25 -14.47
N GLN A 458 22.16 6.42 -13.76
CA GLN A 458 22.59 5.38 -12.83
C GLN A 458 21.66 5.35 -11.63
N ARG A 459 21.54 4.21 -10.94
CA ARG A 459 20.68 4.07 -9.74
C ARG A 459 20.90 5.18 -8.69
N ARG A 460 22.15 5.65 -8.56
CA ARG A 460 22.53 6.71 -7.63
C ARG A 460 22.21 8.13 -8.14
N ASP A 461 22.03 8.29 -9.44
CA ASP A 461 21.80 9.59 -10.03
C ASP A 461 20.36 10.04 -9.73
N SER A 462 20.23 11.08 -8.91
CA SER A 462 18.93 11.71 -8.65
C SER A 462 18.84 13.00 -9.45
N MET A 463 18.09 12.96 -10.55
CA MET A 463 17.97 14.06 -11.50
C MET A 463 16.53 14.58 -11.56
N PRO A 464 16.18 15.57 -10.72
CA PRO A 464 14.85 16.16 -10.76
C PRO A 464 14.68 17.00 -12.04
N LEU A 465 13.48 16.93 -12.62
CA LEU A 465 13.03 17.74 -13.73
C LEU A 465 11.93 18.69 -13.24
N THR A 466 12.27 19.97 -13.13
CA THR A 466 11.31 21.03 -12.77
C THR A 466 10.58 21.52 -14.02
N LEU A 467 9.26 21.56 -13.96
CA LEU A 467 8.44 21.93 -15.11
C LEU A 467 8.66 23.38 -15.58
N ASP A 468 8.78 24.32 -14.64
CA ASP A 468 8.97 25.75 -14.96
C ASP A 468 10.27 25.96 -15.78
N ASP A 469 11.36 25.34 -15.33
CA ASP A 469 12.65 25.38 -16.02
C ASP A 469 12.55 24.70 -17.39
N TRP A 470 11.91 23.53 -17.46
CA TRP A 470 11.75 22.78 -18.71
C TRP A 470 10.93 23.56 -19.75
N LEU A 471 9.81 24.18 -19.36
CA LEU A 471 8.99 25.01 -20.25
C LEU A 471 9.78 26.22 -20.76
N ALA A 472 10.54 26.88 -19.87
CA ALA A 472 11.36 28.02 -20.23
C ALA A 472 12.47 27.64 -21.23
N GLU A 473 13.18 26.53 -20.99
CA GLU A 473 14.22 26.00 -21.87
C GLU A 473 13.67 25.58 -23.25
N ALA A 474 12.49 24.96 -23.26
CA ALA A 474 11.81 24.55 -24.48
C ALA A 474 11.19 25.72 -25.25
N GLY A 475 11.10 26.91 -24.65
CA GLY A 475 10.35 28.05 -25.21
C GLY A 475 8.87 27.71 -25.43
N ALA A 476 8.30 26.88 -24.56
CA ALA A 476 6.98 26.29 -24.71
C ALA A 476 6.02 26.75 -23.60
N SER A 477 4.73 26.55 -23.84
CA SER A 477 3.66 26.78 -22.87
C SER A 477 2.61 25.70 -23.01
N LEU A 478 1.81 25.46 -21.97
CA LEU A 478 0.63 24.60 -22.04
C LEU A 478 -0.59 25.47 -22.39
N PRO A 479 -1.15 25.39 -23.63
CA PRO A 479 -2.30 26.22 -24.01
C PRO A 479 -3.52 26.05 -23.11
N SER A 480 -3.72 24.86 -22.55
CA SER A 480 -4.82 24.58 -21.62
C SER A 480 -4.50 24.97 -20.16
N GLY A 481 -3.29 25.46 -19.89
CA GLY A 481 -2.81 25.85 -18.56
C GLY A 481 -2.45 24.69 -17.62
N ALA A 482 -2.70 23.44 -18.05
CA ALA A 482 -2.43 22.22 -17.30
C ALA A 482 -2.20 21.07 -18.29
N GLY A 483 -1.80 19.89 -17.80
CA GLY A 483 -1.53 18.75 -18.65
C GLY A 483 -1.03 17.54 -17.87
N HIS A 484 -0.08 16.79 -18.44
CA HIS A 484 0.61 15.71 -17.72
C HIS A 484 1.97 15.44 -18.35
N VAL A 485 2.82 14.77 -17.58
CA VAL A 485 4.08 14.20 -18.06
C VAL A 485 3.96 12.69 -18.10
N GLU A 486 4.49 12.09 -19.16
CA GLU A 486 4.70 10.66 -19.26
C GLU A 486 6.20 10.37 -19.20
N LEU A 487 6.66 9.61 -18.20
CA LEU A 487 7.96 8.96 -18.29
C LEU A 487 7.82 7.65 -19.06
N VAL A 488 8.73 7.44 -20.00
CA VAL A 488 8.82 6.23 -20.82
C VAL A 488 10.27 5.77 -20.89
N TYR A 489 10.47 4.48 -21.13
CA TYR A 489 11.81 3.96 -21.40
C TYR A 489 12.35 4.50 -22.72
N ASP A 490 13.61 4.90 -22.76
CA ASP A 490 14.29 5.38 -23.97
C ASP A 490 15.70 4.79 -24.08
N PHE A 491 15.83 3.73 -24.87
CA PHE A 491 17.03 2.91 -24.98
C PHE A 491 18.05 3.42 -26.02
N ARG A 492 17.98 4.68 -26.46
CA ARG A 492 18.90 5.20 -27.49
C ARG A 492 20.38 5.12 -27.10
N ASP A 493 20.67 5.18 -25.80
CA ASP A 493 22.01 4.99 -25.20
C ASP A 493 22.20 3.58 -24.60
N GLY A 494 21.35 2.64 -25.02
CA GLY A 494 21.23 1.31 -24.44
C GLY A 494 20.65 1.33 -23.03
N GLY A 495 20.89 0.25 -22.31
CA GLY A 495 20.49 0.07 -20.91
C GLY A 495 19.46 -1.03 -20.70
N GLU A 496 19.12 -1.28 -19.44
CA GLU A 496 18.22 -2.34 -19.03
C GLU A 496 16.87 -1.80 -18.52
N ALA A 497 15.85 -2.66 -18.54
CA ALA A 497 14.53 -2.35 -17.98
C ALA A 497 13.88 -3.64 -17.46
N ASP A 498 13.11 -3.53 -16.39
CA ASP A 498 12.22 -4.57 -15.85
C ASP A 498 10.73 -4.19 -16.00
N GLY A 499 10.50 -3.01 -16.59
CA GLY A 499 9.21 -2.39 -16.82
C GLY A 499 8.60 -1.74 -15.57
N TRP A 500 9.32 -1.69 -14.45
CA TRP A 500 8.90 -1.11 -13.17
C TRP A 500 9.41 0.33 -13.05
N LEU A 501 9.18 1.13 -14.10
CA LEU A 501 9.56 2.55 -14.14
C LEU A 501 8.70 3.32 -13.12
N HIS A 502 9.32 4.10 -12.25
CA HIS A 502 8.62 4.87 -11.21
C HIS A 502 9.15 6.31 -11.18
N ALA A 503 8.37 7.21 -10.59
CA ALA A 503 8.87 8.51 -10.20
C ALA A 503 8.09 9.09 -9.01
N LEU A 504 8.79 9.92 -8.26
CA LEU A 504 8.23 10.87 -7.31
C LEU A 504 7.79 12.13 -8.06
N GLY A 505 6.55 12.57 -7.83
CA GLY A 505 6.06 13.90 -8.20
C GLY A 505 5.93 14.79 -6.95
N GLN A 506 6.55 15.96 -6.99
CA GLN A 506 6.38 17.02 -5.97
C GLN A 506 5.60 18.18 -6.56
N TYR A 507 4.57 18.63 -5.83
CA TYR A 507 3.67 19.70 -6.26
C TYR A 507 3.62 20.78 -5.19
N THR A 508 4.00 22.01 -5.53
CA THR A 508 3.95 23.14 -4.59
C THR A 508 2.88 24.13 -5.04
N GLN A 509 1.95 24.47 -4.16
CA GLN A 509 0.99 25.55 -4.38
C GLN A 509 1.72 26.89 -4.27
N ARG A 510 1.73 27.70 -5.32
CA ARG A 510 2.51 28.94 -5.39
C ARG A 510 2.08 29.97 -4.35
N ALA A 511 0.77 30.09 -4.10
CA ALA A 511 0.23 31.08 -3.17
C ALA A 511 0.63 30.82 -1.70
N SER A 512 0.74 29.55 -1.31
CA SER A 512 0.97 29.15 0.08
C SER A 512 2.36 28.60 0.34
N GLY A 513 3.04 28.07 -0.68
CA GLY A 513 4.24 27.26 -0.53
C GLY A 513 3.98 25.86 0.06
N HIS A 514 2.71 25.49 0.31
CA HIS A 514 2.35 24.13 0.74
C HIS A 514 2.66 23.13 -0.36
N MET A 515 3.07 21.92 0.02
CA MET A 515 3.53 20.91 -0.93
C MET A 515 2.87 19.55 -0.68
N ALA A 516 2.60 18.83 -1.77
CA ALA A 516 2.15 17.45 -1.78
C ALA A 516 3.12 16.59 -2.60
N GLU A 517 3.21 15.32 -2.24
CA GLU A 517 4.11 14.34 -2.87
C GLU A 517 3.36 13.06 -3.18
N THR A 518 3.58 12.49 -4.35
CA THR A 518 2.97 11.23 -4.80
C THR A 518 4.01 10.41 -5.54
N ILE A 519 3.93 9.08 -5.42
CA ILE A 519 4.79 8.14 -6.14
C ILE A 519 3.97 6.96 -6.66
N PHE A 520 4.21 6.59 -7.91
CA PHE A 520 3.57 5.43 -8.54
C PHE A 520 4.42 4.81 -9.65
N GLY A 521 4.00 3.65 -10.13
CA GLY A 521 4.69 2.84 -11.13
C GLY A 521 4.07 2.82 -12.51
N ALA A 522 4.88 2.49 -13.51
CA ALA A 522 4.44 2.38 -14.89
C ALA A 522 3.58 1.14 -15.13
N HIS A 523 2.60 1.30 -16.01
CA HIS A 523 1.86 0.20 -16.62
C HIS A 523 1.81 0.37 -18.14
N ILE A 524 1.28 -0.63 -18.83
CA ILE A 524 0.89 -0.48 -20.24
C ILE A 524 -0.60 -0.11 -20.25
N TYR A 525 -0.97 0.91 -21.03
CA TYR A 525 -2.31 1.46 -21.02
C TYR A 525 -2.95 1.40 -22.41
N ASN A 526 -4.26 1.13 -22.45
CA ASN A 526 -5.13 1.34 -23.60
C ASN A 526 -4.57 0.83 -24.93
N THR A 527 -4.35 -0.48 -24.99
CA THR A 527 -3.90 -1.21 -26.17
C THR A 527 -4.63 -2.56 -26.25
N PRO A 528 -4.95 -3.05 -27.46
CA PRO A 528 -5.65 -4.33 -27.61
C PRO A 528 -4.73 -5.54 -27.43
N ILE A 529 -3.42 -5.37 -27.61
CA ILE A 529 -2.43 -6.44 -27.43
C ILE A 529 -1.91 -6.43 -25.99
N ILE A 530 -1.52 -7.62 -25.53
CA ILE A 530 -1.00 -7.84 -24.18
C ILE A 530 0.48 -8.17 -24.22
N TYR A 531 1.23 -7.65 -23.25
CA TYR A 531 2.58 -8.11 -22.94
C TYR A 531 2.56 -8.70 -21.55
N LYS A 532 2.61 -10.03 -21.49
CA LYS A 532 2.47 -10.79 -20.24
C LYS A 532 1.15 -10.48 -19.56
N ASP A 533 1.14 -9.80 -18.42
CA ASP A 533 -0.06 -9.43 -17.65
C ASP A 533 -0.54 -7.99 -17.87
N GLU A 534 0.09 -7.26 -18.79
CA GLU A 534 -0.24 -5.86 -19.08
C GLU A 534 -0.96 -5.72 -20.43
N PRO A 535 -1.94 -4.80 -20.59
CA PRO A 535 -2.50 -3.88 -19.58
C PRO A 535 -3.20 -4.58 -18.42
N GLN A 536 -2.79 -4.25 -17.20
CA GLN A 536 -3.28 -4.91 -15.99
C GLN A 536 -4.80 -4.88 -15.85
N SER A 537 -5.37 -6.03 -15.47
CA SER A 537 -6.75 -6.18 -14.99
C SER A 537 -6.74 -6.60 -13.52
N TYR A 538 -7.54 -5.96 -12.67
CA TYR A 538 -7.57 -6.23 -11.22
C TYR A 538 -8.45 -7.42 -10.83
N THR A 539 -9.45 -7.78 -11.65
CA THR A 539 -10.46 -8.81 -11.34
C THR A 539 -10.45 -9.98 -12.33
N GLY A 540 -9.57 -9.98 -13.32
CA GLY A 540 -9.55 -11.02 -14.36
C GLY A 540 -8.29 -10.98 -15.22
N SER A 541 -8.34 -11.65 -16.37
CA SER A 541 -7.24 -11.63 -17.34
C SER A 541 -7.11 -10.25 -18.01
N PRO A 542 -5.90 -9.83 -18.40
CA PRO A 542 -5.72 -8.66 -19.24
C PRO A 542 -6.39 -8.85 -20.62
N PRO A 543 -6.72 -7.75 -21.33
CA PRO A 543 -6.42 -6.37 -20.95
C PRO A 543 -7.51 -5.74 -20.06
N GLY A 544 -7.11 -5.05 -18.99
CA GLY A 544 -8.03 -4.29 -18.13
C GLY A 544 -8.28 -2.87 -18.65
N LEU A 545 -9.15 -2.72 -19.66
CA LEU A 545 -9.36 -1.45 -20.39
C LEU A 545 -10.59 -0.65 -19.92
N THR A 546 -10.90 -0.72 -18.62
CA THR A 546 -12.03 0.01 -18.04
C THR A 546 -11.62 0.72 -16.75
N THR A 547 -12.41 1.72 -16.37
CA THR A 547 -12.15 2.59 -15.22
C THR A 547 -13.31 2.53 -14.25
N ARG A 548 -12.97 2.35 -12.96
CA ARG A 548 -13.87 2.60 -11.82
C ARG A 548 -13.05 3.17 -10.66
N LEU A 549 -13.00 4.49 -10.52
CA LEU A 549 -12.21 5.17 -9.48
C LEU A 549 -13.12 5.78 -8.41
N PHE A 550 -12.60 5.88 -7.19
CA PHE A 550 -13.25 6.52 -6.06
C PHE A 550 -12.63 7.89 -5.76
N LEU A 551 -13.44 8.93 -5.76
CA LEU A 551 -13.04 10.28 -5.40
C LEU A 551 -13.80 10.76 -4.16
N ARG A 552 -13.10 10.90 -3.04
CA ARG A 552 -13.59 11.71 -1.90
C ARG A 552 -13.49 13.20 -2.25
N VAL A 553 -14.50 13.99 -1.87
CA VAL A 553 -14.58 15.43 -2.23
C VAL A 553 -14.43 16.39 -1.04
N GLY A 554 -14.30 15.86 0.18
CA GLY A 554 -13.88 16.64 1.36
C GLY A 554 -14.88 17.65 1.92
N GLN A 555 -16.18 17.55 1.58
CA GLN A 555 -17.20 18.46 2.15
C GLN A 555 -17.30 18.38 3.69
N ASN A 556 -16.85 17.26 4.29
CA ASN A 556 -16.79 17.04 5.73
C ASN A 556 -15.54 17.61 6.43
N PHE A 557 -14.64 18.32 5.72
CA PHE A 557 -13.47 19.00 6.30
C PHE A 557 -13.72 20.46 6.67
N GLY A 558 -14.93 20.97 6.38
CA GLY A 558 -15.36 22.30 6.74
C GLY A 558 -15.46 23.27 5.56
N PRO A 559 -16.00 24.48 5.80
CA PRO A 559 -16.24 25.46 4.75
C PRO A 559 -14.97 25.83 3.99
N GLY A 560 -15.06 25.94 2.66
CA GLY A 560 -13.95 26.34 1.80
C GLY A 560 -12.99 25.21 1.42
N THR A 561 -13.19 23.98 1.91
CA THR A 561 -12.51 22.80 1.34
C THR A 561 -13.19 22.39 0.05
N ASP A 562 -12.41 22.19 -1.00
CA ASP A 562 -12.88 21.71 -2.30
C ASP A 562 -12.10 20.48 -2.76
N GLY A 563 -12.78 19.55 -3.40
CA GLY A 563 -12.16 18.37 -3.99
C GLY A 563 -11.53 18.72 -5.34
N LEU A 564 -10.30 18.30 -5.57
CA LEU A 564 -9.63 18.41 -6.88
C LEU A 564 -9.41 17.00 -7.47
N CYS A 565 -9.49 16.92 -8.79
CA CYS A 565 -9.23 15.69 -9.53
C CYS A 565 -8.49 15.98 -10.83
N HIS A 566 -7.51 15.12 -11.14
CA HIS A 566 -6.81 15.13 -12.43
C HIS A 566 -6.90 13.74 -13.04
N LEU A 567 -7.58 13.61 -14.17
CA LEU A 567 -7.70 12.36 -14.92
C LEU A 567 -6.78 12.40 -16.13
N ILE A 568 -5.98 11.38 -16.33
CA ILE A 568 -5.10 11.21 -17.48
C ILE A 568 -5.62 10.02 -18.27
N TYR A 569 -5.68 10.16 -19.60
CA TYR A 569 -5.94 9.05 -20.52
C TYR A 569 -4.62 8.63 -21.18
N PRO A 570 -3.72 7.93 -20.46
CA PRO A 570 -2.47 7.45 -21.04
C PRO A 570 -2.76 6.37 -22.08
N ALA A 571 -1.98 6.32 -23.15
CA ALA A 571 -2.18 5.34 -24.21
C ALA A 571 -0.84 4.87 -24.77
N SER A 572 -0.54 3.58 -24.59
CA SER A 572 0.67 2.95 -25.13
C SER A 572 0.60 2.86 -26.66
N MET A 573 -0.61 2.69 -27.19
CA MET A 573 -0.91 2.81 -28.63
C MET A 573 -2.16 3.66 -28.83
N PRO A 574 -2.39 4.21 -30.04
CA PRO A 574 -3.67 4.84 -30.37
C PRO A 574 -4.85 3.90 -30.06
N TRP A 575 -5.82 4.41 -29.30
CA TRP A 575 -7.05 3.70 -28.91
C TRP A 575 -8.29 4.47 -29.37
N HIS A 576 -9.37 4.48 -28.59
CA HIS A 576 -10.51 5.37 -28.84
C HIS A 576 -10.06 6.84 -28.83
N PRO A 577 -10.48 7.67 -29.80
CA PRO A 577 -10.05 9.07 -29.86
C PRO A 577 -10.39 9.88 -28.61
N GLU A 578 -11.50 9.56 -27.96
CA GLU A 578 -11.98 10.20 -26.75
C GLU A 578 -12.52 9.15 -25.77
N SER A 579 -12.42 9.46 -24.48
CA SER A 579 -13.05 8.70 -23.40
C SER A 579 -14.57 8.95 -23.34
N ASP A 580 -15.30 8.04 -22.71
CA ASP A 580 -16.74 8.15 -22.42
C ASP A 580 -16.93 8.10 -20.91
N THR A 581 -16.52 9.17 -20.23
CA THR A 581 -16.31 9.18 -18.79
C THR A 581 -17.53 9.76 -18.06
N ARG A 582 -18.07 8.99 -17.12
CA ARG A 582 -19.18 9.39 -16.24
C ARG A 582 -18.66 9.72 -14.85
N LEU A 583 -18.99 10.90 -14.36
CA LEU A 583 -18.69 11.39 -13.02
C LEU A 583 -19.98 11.37 -12.20
N ILE A 584 -20.12 10.37 -11.34
CA ILE A 584 -21.37 10.06 -10.66
C ILE A 584 -21.27 10.50 -9.20
N LEU A 585 -21.94 11.60 -8.84
CA LEU A 585 -22.01 12.13 -7.48
C LEU A 585 -22.97 11.30 -6.65
N HIS A 586 -22.47 10.82 -5.52
CA HIS A 586 -23.22 10.06 -4.52
C HIS A 586 -23.32 10.86 -3.21
N ASP A 587 -24.40 10.62 -2.46
CA ASP A 587 -24.48 10.99 -1.04
C ASP A 587 -23.75 9.96 -0.15
N GLY A 588 -23.68 10.23 1.16
CA GLY A 588 -23.03 9.34 2.12
C GLY A 588 -23.66 7.94 2.26
N ASN A 589 -24.89 7.75 1.78
CA ASN A 589 -25.57 6.44 1.76
C ASN A 589 -25.36 5.70 0.44
N GLY A 590 -24.51 6.22 -0.45
CA GLY A 590 -24.25 5.63 -1.76
C GLY A 590 -25.40 5.78 -2.75
N LYS A 591 -26.31 6.72 -2.53
CA LYS A 591 -27.35 7.05 -3.50
C LYS A 591 -26.82 8.06 -4.52
N VAL A 592 -27.09 7.81 -5.79
CA VAL A 592 -26.78 8.77 -6.87
C VAL A 592 -27.61 10.04 -6.70
N VAL A 593 -26.92 11.18 -6.69
CA VAL A 593 -27.50 12.52 -6.58
C VAL A 593 -27.48 13.23 -7.92
N ALA A 594 -26.37 13.11 -8.65
CA ALA A 594 -26.18 13.75 -9.94
C ALA A 594 -25.13 12.99 -10.76
N GLU A 595 -25.11 13.27 -12.05
CA GLU A 595 -24.12 12.73 -12.97
C GLU A 595 -23.68 13.83 -13.93
N GLN A 596 -22.39 13.84 -14.23
CA GLN A 596 -21.78 14.64 -15.29
C GLN A 596 -21.06 13.74 -16.28
N HIS A 597 -21.02 14.18 -17.52
CA HIS A 597 -20.31 13.51 -18.60
C HIS A 597 -19.08 14.32 -19.00
N LEU A 598 -17.99 13.61 -19.28
CA LEU A 598 -16.72 14.20 -19.66
C LEU A 598 -16.05 13.33 -20.73
N GLN A 599 -15.42 14.01 -21.70
CA GLN A 599 -14.58 13.37 -22.70
C GLN A 599 -13.14 13.86 -22.53
N ILE A 600 -12.20 12.93 -22.60
CA ILE A 600 -10.76 13.18 -22.56
C ILE A 600 -10.19 12.64 -23.85
N ALA A 601 -9.40 13.43 -24.57
CA ALA A 601 -8.72 12.96 -25.77
C ALA A 601 -7.72 11.84 -25.41
N CYS A 602 -7.55 10.86 -26.30
CA CYS A 602 -6.53 9.82 -26.17
C CYS A 602 -5.14 10.44 -26.03
N GLY A 603 -4.42 10.10 -24.96
CA GLY A 603 -3.13 10.71 -24.63
C GLY A 603 -3.23 12.09 -24.00
N GLY A 604 -4.45 12.60 -23.71
CA GLY A 604 -4.74 13.85 -23.03
C GLY A 604 -5.07 13.68 -21.56
N SER A 605 -5.53 14.76 -20.94
CA SER A 605 -5.91 14.78 -19.52
C SER A 605 -6.99 15.83 -19.21
N ARG A 606 -7.53 15.79 -18.00
CA ARG A 606 -8.53 16.73 -17.50
C ARG A 606 -8.33 17.03 -16.02
N PHE A 607 -8.09 18.30 -15.71
CA PHE A 607 -8.19 18.84 -14.36
C PHE A 607 -9.59 19.44 -14.12
N TRP A 608 -10.13 19.25 -12.92
CA TRP A 608 -11.38 19.89 -12.50
C TRP A 608 -11.50 19.96 -10.98
N ARG A 609 -12.27 20.95 -10.49
CA ARG A 609 -12.68 21.04 -9.09
C ARG A 609 -14.13 20.61 -8.90
N PHE A 610 -14.41 20.02 -7.74
CA PHE A 610 -15.75 19.56 -7.37
C PHE A 610 -16.77 20.69 -7.35
N SER A 611 -16.38 21.88 -6.87
CA SER A 611 -17.26 23.05 -6.86
C SER A 611 -17.57 23.64 -8.22
N GLU A 612 -16.67 23.45 -9.20
CA GLU A 612 -16.83 23.91 -10.59
C GLU A 612 -17.69 22.93 -11.39
N LEU A 613 -17.57 21.63 -11.11
CA LEU A 613 -18.27 20.57 -11.83
C LEU A 613 -19.72 20.35 -11.38
N PHE A 614 -19.98 20.45 -10.07
CA PHE A 614 -21.31 20.23 -9.49
C PHE A 614 -21.88 21.51 -8.90
N SER A 615 -23.11 21.84 -9.31
CA SER A 615 -23.82 23.02 -8.81
C SER A 615 -23.99 22.99 -7.29
N GLN A 616 -24.10 24.16 -6.67
CA GLN A 616 -24.34 24.28 -5.23
C GLN A 616 -25.54 23.44 -4.76
N ARG A 617 -26.62 23.36 -5.56
CA ARG A 617 -27.80 22.54 -5.26
C ARG A 617 -27.45 21.05 -5.23
N GLN A 618 -26.67 20.55 -6.18
CA GLN A 618 -26.24 19.15 -6.23
C GLN A 618 -25.31 18.82 -5.06
N ARG A 619 -24.35 19.71 -4.76
CA ARG A 619 -23.41 19.53 -3.63
C ARG A 619 -24.14 19.51 -2.29
N ALA A 620 -25.09 20.42 -2.08
CA ALA A 620 -25.93 20.45 -0.89
C ALA A 620 -26.83 19.21 -0.77
N ALA A 621 -27.36 18.70 -1.89
CA ALA A 621 -28.16 17.48 -1.89
C ALA A 621 -27.35 16.22 -1.57
N ALA A 622 -26.06 16.17 -1.96
CA ALA A 622 -25.16 15.07 -1.63
C ALA A 622 -24.68 15.08 -0.18
N GLY A 623 -24.65 16.25 0.45
CA GLY A 623 -24.29 16.40 1.86
C GLY A 623 -22.78 16.32 2.14
N ALA A 624 -22.43 16.29 3.43
CA ALA A 624 -21.04 16.37 3.89
C ALA A 624 -20.19 15.12 3.52
N ASP A 625 -20.83 13.95 3.47
CA ASP A 625 -20.19 12.67 3.16
C ASP A 625 -20.33 12.30 1.67
N ALA A 626 -20.45 13.31 0.81
CA ALA A 626 -20.48 13.12 -0.63
C ALA A 626 -19.18 12.51 -1.15
N TYR A 627 -19.29 11.75 -2.23
CA TYR A 627 -18.16 11.25 -3.01
C TYR A 627 -18.56 11.06 -4.47
N VAL A 628 -17.57 10.92 -5.36
CA VAL A 628 -17.79 10.71 -6.79
C VAL A 628 -17.22 9.36 -7.21
N ILE A 629 -18.00 8.59 -7.98
CA ILE A 629 -17.50 7.43 -8.72
C ILE A 629 -17.24 7.86 -10.15
N ILE A 630 -16.01 7.63 -10.61
CA ILE A 630 -15.58 7.90 -11.97
C ILE A 630 -15.61 6.58 -12.74
N ARG A 631 -16.42 6.51 -13.80
CA ARG A 631 -16.60 5.29 -14.58
C ARG A 631 -16.36 5.53 -16.05
N ASP A 632 -15.61 4.64 -16.68
CA ASP A 632 -15.40 4.60 -18.12
C ASP A 632 -15.32 3.14 -18.58
N THR A 633 -16.06 2.77 -19.61
CA THR A 633 -16.07 1.39 -20.15
C THR A 633 -15.32 1.27 -21.47
N THR A 634 -14.80 2.38 -21.99
CA THR A 634 -14.08 2.46 -23.27
C THR A 634 -12.56 2.45 -23.06
N CYS A 635 -12.09 3.01 -21.94
CA CYS A 635 -10.67 3.11 -21.63
C CYS A 635 -10.35 2.99 -20.14
N ARG A 636 -9.07 2.72 -19.86
CA ARG A 636 -8.44 2.82 -18.54
C ARG A 636 -7.88 4.23 -18.37
N LEU A 637 -8.41 4.98 -17.41
CA LEU A 637 -7.89 6.27 -16.98
C LEU A 637 -6.98 6.08 -15.78
N PHE A 638 -6.05 7.00 -15.62
CA PHE A 638 -5.23 7.13 -14.42
C PHE A 638 -5.61 8.42 -13.70
N GLY A 639 -5.95 8.35 -12.42
CA GLY A 639 -6.52 9.47 -11.69
C GLY A 639 -5.66 9.93 -10.53
N PHE A 640 -5.69 11.22 -10.25
CA PHE A 640 -5.17 11.84 -9.05
C PHE A 640 -6.30 12.56 -8.33
N HIS A 641 -6.26 12.53 -7.00
CA HIS A 641 -7.25 13.14 -6.14
C HIS A 641 -6.61 13.96 -5.04
N GLY A 642 -7.31 14.98 -4.59
CA GLY A 642 -6.82 15.88 -3.57
C GLY A 642 -7.93 16.70 -2.93
N LEU A 643 -7.58 17.43 -1.89
CA LEU A 643 -8.41 18.44 -1.27
C LEU A 643 -7.61 19.75 -1.26
N GLN A 644 -8.30 20.88 -1.42
CA GLN A 644 -7.70 22.21 -1.36
C GLN A 644 -8.50 23.09 -0.40
N GLN A 645 -7.80 23.81 0.47
CA GLN A 645 -8.36 24.78 1.41
C GLN A 645 -7.97 26.20 0.97
N GLY A 646 -8.54 26.65 -0.15
CA GLY A 646 -8.19 27.93 -0.78
C GLY A 646 -6.69 28.05 -1.06
N GLU A 647 -6.09 29.15 -0.60
CA GLU A 647 -4.65 29.44 -0.70
C GLU A 647 -3.87 29.10 0.59
N GLN A 648 -4.40 28.23 1.45
CA GLN A 648 -3.72 27.86 2.71
C GLN A 648 -2.91 26.57 2.56
N GLY A 649 -3.53 25.55 1.98
CA GLY A 649 -2.92 24.24 1.79
C GLY A 649 -3.74 23.37 0.86
N PHE A 650 -3.10 22.31 0.37
CA PHE A 650 -3.72 21.30 -0.48
C PHE A 650 -3.07 19.94 -0.25
N CYS A 651 -3.71 18.89 -0.72
CA CYS A 651 -3.13 17.56 -0.81
C CYS A 651 -3.37 16.96 -2.19
N LEU A 652 -2.52 16.01 -2.58
CA LEU A 652 -2.61 15.29 -3.84
C LEU A 652 -2.00 13.89 -3.67
N ASP A 653 -2.69 12.87 -4.17
CA ASP A 653 -2.15 11.53 -4.36
C ASP A 653 -2.84 10.86 -5.56
N HIS A 654 -2.29 9.76 -6.05
CA HIS A 654 -2.94 8.95 -7.08
C HIS A 654 -4.15 8.19 -6.50
N MET A 655 -5.13 7.93 -7.36
CA MET A 655 -6.39 7.28 -6.99
C MET A 655 -6.27 5.76 -7.06
N PHE A 656 -6.98 5.07 -6.18
CA PHE A 656 -7.26 3.65 -6.31
C PHE A 656 -8.61 3.40 -6.98
N GLY A 657 -8.69 2.29 -7.73
CA GLY A 657 -9.94 1.78 -8.27
C GLY A 657 -10.67 0.85 -7.31
N PHE A 658 -11.99 0.73 -7.45
CA PHE A 658 -12.77 -0.34 -6.79
C PHE A 658 -12.83 -1.57 -7.67
#